data_AF-K2MP96-F1
#
_entry.id   AF-K2MP96-F1
#
_cell.length_a   1.000
_cell.length_b   1.000
_cell.length_c   1.000
_cell.angle_alpha   90.00
_cell.angle_beta   90.00
_cell.angle_gamma   90.00
#
_symmetry.space_group_name_H-M   'P 1'
#
loop_
_entity.id
_entity.type
_entity.pdbx_description
1 polymer ?
#
loop_
_entity_poly.entity_id
_entity_poly.type
_entity_poly.pdbx_seq_one_letter_code
_entity_poly.pdbx_strand_id
1 'polypeptide(L)'
;MKLSLPLANYEIASYVTVTREGWNFPKRRAFSSVVVSPSVEWFVANDELQAVICSFEAEDKYRLHGTLLFRQYGFDSSMLCFLGVNGTVSDFNSSRPSLPCPILMKNLHVTYGSEMVHVSFSSFDEVVLVSSNCCIGCIQLEKQRSAFMGHFISYRKLSGVVCCGIVPDSALVVILTREGLCGVVNFRDSALLSISRQGIFSELGLPSSCTAIWGVKADTLRVVVTFPLSRKVHVFVTSTLPEENENEHEKTSMNIHLESPLWNLRAHSYVRNYGASFAMASVWQNLVQFSVWQGTALSDTVFLENEMSVPYVSGCWVDEVFVVTRADGIALPFSICLNGEGKDGINIISHKHVDLTSCCSAILSGQSNYFLFLTLTCMESLCNGIPEAIFVTDSNSQRRFLQMCENKMEKPGVFLIDIAPFEEGIAVINVKCSGECMAFVTSASQVKSLFLAYEEKTDQVTCCLLYKRKDIIFVMGYQHGGINVWLSGVPKCVIPMVHTGAVDRIILLPEEKGHLEADFISVCTERGTVVVHHSETFECTRIFQSPCAPLTSLIWDPQTDYAYAISGSAGNLWHIPTCRLERVIYDFSAISEGPGRRDLLTSPEVGLVTIDRIVICGRTHFSLIVNFLPLIDTLTQRDACGAPLACRLALSILFSGPKCLDPKLHDLLGLPERGFNGGGFSVCTVSAEQSAKYLLAVVLLARALKPSAGLKYLISTLEVKALSDTLVSSGLIEQSPIPERLIIQALPLLLQVSDPAKKAIRLCIKSATEEMTSQELQKLFKNLIIMSSEELSLRQWFSVSTKLSEIDVWCYGFFVRMAFLGDVPRGDGIFLKCVLEIFRSDVSRLTEVLNMQENKKCVLLLLHTLREYCEELSKTVLSDSTPVVDAVATLAFGGEKSNGALAIKTLMSIASVEGSNFIENRLKGWYEQKRSWRPRIIAFFGALIESAPLQSYHSLPTIVEFLLRALDPHNPNKDERRSCLLPVTQVVRRAVDHLPNVSFQQHLQYLAVGNNDGIVRVINMKTTGIVASFVSHPEKILCVAYSSNHSGHDIAVLSEKMKTIKIWHASRPVGLMGIIFAGQMPEFRLKFAVDIPEINSAVSRERPDLFSMITKCRLRWLSPHCVELSSPWHDRIQLTVD
;
A
#
# COMPACT_ATOMS: atom_id res chain seq x y z
N MET A 1 -4.18 2.78 2.73
CA MET A 1 -3.88 2.66 4.18
C MET A 1 -4.63 1.46 4.74
N LYS A 2 -3.93 0.38 5.12
CA LYS A 2 -4.51 -0.83 5.73
C LYS A 2 -4.09 -0.91 7.21
N LEU A 3 -5.02 -1.18 8.12
CA LEU A 3 -4.76 -1.43 9.54
C LEU A 3 -5.19 -2.84 9.88
N SER A 4 -4.43 -3.55 10.71
CA SER A 4 -4.74 -4.93 11.12
C SER A 4 -5.19 -4.94 12.57
N LEU A 5 -6.49 -5.12 12.79
CA LEU A 5 -7.09 -5.16 14.13
C LEU A 5 -7.00 -6.58 14.70
N PRO A 6 -6.27 -6.83 15.80
CA PRO A 6 -6.12 -8.17 16.37
C PRO A 6 -7.39 -8.61 17.11
N LEU A 7 -7.77 -9.88 16.94
CA LEU A 7 -8.83 -10.53 17.69
C LEU A 7 -8.25 -11.61 18.59
N ALA A 8 -8.61 -11.61 19.88
CA ALA A 8 -8.18 -12.62 20.84
C ALA A 8 -9.36 -13.35 21.49
N ASN A 9 -9.13 -14.60 21.87
CA ASN A 9 -10.08 -15.43 22.61
C ASN A 9 -9.92 -15.22 24.13
N TYR A 10 -11.02 -15.07 24.86
CA TYR A 10 -11.03 -14.81 26.31
C TYR A 10 -10.50 -15.96 27.19
N GLU A 11 -10.55 -17.20 26.70
CA GLU A 11 -10.25 -18.40 27.50
C GLU A 11 -8.76 -18.70 27.68
N ILE A 12 -7.86 -18.00 26.98
CA ILE A 12 -6.42 -18.35 26.97
C ILE A 12 -5.65 -17.35 27.86
N ALA A 13 -5.01 -17.85 28.91
CA ALA A 13 -4.26 -17.04 29.89
C ALA A 13 -3.07 -16.25 29.29
N SER A 14 -2.54 -16.66 28.12
CA SER A 14 -1.50 -15.95 27.37
C SER A 14 -2.04 -15.30 26.09
N TYR A 15 -2.52 -14.06 26.21
CA TYR A 15 -3.22 -13.22 25.20
C TYR A 15 -2.34 -12.73 24.02
N VAL A 16 -1.32 -13.47 23.57
CA VAL A 16 -0.49 -13.02 22.44
C VAL A 16 -1.27 -13.21 21.12
N THR A 17 -1.51 -12.12 20.39
CA THR A 17 -2.05 -12.16 19.03
C THR A 17 -0.94 -11.98 18.01
N VAL A 18 -1.12 -12.53 16.80
CA VAL A 18 -0.23 -12.24 15.67
C VAL A 18 -1.02 -11.58 14.55
N THR A 19 -0.49 -10.47 14.03
CA THR A 19 -1.05 -9.71 12.92
C THR A 19 -0.02 -9.58 11.81
N ARG A 20 -0.45 -9.46 10.55
CA ARG A 20 0.45 -9.13 9.44
C ARG A 20 -0.02 -7.93 8.64
N GLU A 21 0.91 -7.28 7.96
CA GLU A 21 0.59 -6.22 7.03
C GLU A 21 -0.08 -6.80 5.77
N GLY A 22 -1.21 -6.21 5.34
CA GLY A 22 -2.04 -6.77 4.26
C GLY A 22 -1.33 -6.78 2.90
N TRP A 23 -0.64 -7.87 2.58
CA TRP A 23 0.03 -8.12 1.30
C TRP A 23 -0.96 -8.03 0.13
N ASN A 24 -0.55 -7.35 -0.95
CA ASN A 24 -1.30 -7.32 -2.22
C ASN A 24 -0.92 -8.49 -3.15
N PHE A 25 -0.02 -9.38 -2.74
CA PHE A 25 0.40 -10.53 -3.52
C PHE A 25 -0.31 -11.80 -3.03
N PRO A 26 -0.69 -12.71 -3.94
CA PRO A 26 -1.38 -13.95 -3.57
C PRO A 26 -0.50 -14.72 -2.58
N LYS A 27 -1.12 -15.13 -1.46
CA LYS A 27 -0.52 -15.91 -0.39
C LYS A 27 0.04 -17.21 -0.97
N ARG A 28 1.32 -17.24 -1.35
CA ARG A 28 1.97 -18.48 -1.75
C ARG A 28 2.34 -19.21 -0.46
N ARG A 29 1.59 -20.24 -0.05
CA ARG A 29 2.12 -21.16 0.98
C ARG A 29 3.37 -21.81 0.39
N ALA A 30 4.58 -21.48 0.86
CA ALA A 30 5.71 -22.38 0.63
C ALA A 30 5.41 -23.71 1.31
N PHE A 31 5.89 -24.79 0.69
CA PHE A 31 5.99 -26.08 1.36
C PHE A 31 6.72 -25.90 2.68
N SER A 32 6.17 -26.45 3.77
CA SER A 32 6.94 -26.56 5.00
C SER A 32 8.16 -27.43 4.73
N SER A 33 9.35 -26.95 5.09
CA SER A 33 10.57 -27.75 5.04
C SER A 33 10.92 -28.22 6.44
N VAL A 34 11.59 -29.37 6.50
CA VAL A 34 12.13 -29.92 7.74
C VAL A 34 13.64 -30.03 7.56
N VAL A 35 14.39 -29.66 8.58
CA VAL A 35 15.85 -29.77 8.62
C VAL A 35 16.23 -30.43 9.94
N VAL A 36 17.13 -31.41 9.89
CA VAL A 36 17.60 -32.17 11.05
C VAL A 36 19.04 -31.76 11.36
N SER A 37 19.40 -31.73 12.65
CA SER A 37 20.78 -31.46 13.06
C SER A 37 21.72 -32.59 12.65
N PRO A 38 23.01 -32.32 12.38
CA PRO A 38 23.96 -33.38 12.04
C PRO A 38 24.17 -34.42 13.16
N SER A 39 23.85 -34.07 14.41
CA SER A 39 23.91 -34.96 15.60
C SER A 39 22.64 -35.79 15.78
N VAL A 40 21.60 -35.52 14.98
CA VAL A 40 20.26 -36.14 15.07
C VAL A 40 19.59 -35.93 16.44
N GLU A 41 19.97 -34.87 17.14
CA GLU A 41 19.37 -34.51 18.44
C GLU A 41 18.23 -33.49 18.31
N TRP A 42 18.32 -32.64 17.29
CA TRP A 42 17.39 -31.54 17.07
C TRP A 42 16.83 -31.60 15.65
N PHE A 43 15.61 -31.11 15.48
CA PHE A 43 15.07 -30.82 14.17
C PHE A 43 14.30 -29.51 14.21
N VAL A 44 14.33 -28.80 13.08
CA VAL A 44 13.60 -27.57 12.87
C VAL A 44 12.67 -27.79 11.70
N ALA A 45 11.39 -27.52 11.92
CA ALA A 45 10.40 -27.49 10.85
C ALA A 45 10.00 -26.03 10.61
N ASN A 46 10.04 -25.57 9.35
CA ASN A 46 9.81 -24.17 9.01
C ASN A 46 8.86 -24.01 7.84
N ASP A 47 8.12 -22.91 7.85
CA ASP A 47 7.38 -22.38 6.71
C ASP A 47 7.93 -20.98 6.33
N GLU A 48 7.18 -20.19 5.56
CA GLU A 48 7.62 -18.83 5.19
C GLU A 48 7.63 -17.83 6.36
N LEU A 49 6.89 -18.08 7.44
CA LEU A 49 6.65 -17.12 8.52
C LEU A 49 7.27 -17.53 9.85
N GLN A 50 7.46 -18.84 10.08
CA GLN A 50 7.92 -19.39 11.35
C GLN A 50 8.87 -20.58 11.18
N ALA A 51 9.75 -20.75 12.17
CA ALA A 51 10.58 -21.94 12.36
C ALA A 51 10.35 -22.52 13.76
N VAL A 52 9.90 -23.77 13.82
CA VAL A 52 9.55 -24.49 15.05
C VAL A 52 10.73 -25.36 15.48
N ILE A 53 11.22 -25.17 16.71
CA ILE A 53 12.34 -25.93 17.27
C ILE A 53 11.83 -27.12 18.07
N CYS A 54 12.32 -28.31 17.73
CA CYS A 54 12.02 -29.55 18.43
C CYS A 54 13.29 -30.35 18.77
N SER A 55 13.24 -31.10 19.88
CA SER A 55 14.29 -32.07 20.26
C SER A 55 13.73 -33.49 20.28
N PHE A 56 14.57 -34.46 19.93
CA PHE A 56 14.27 -35.88 20.13
C PHE A 56 14.48 -36.28 21.59
N GLU A 57 13.56 -37.08 22.12
CA GLU A 57 13.60 -37.63 23.48
C GLU A 57 13.65 -39.17 23.41
N ALA A 58 13.90 -39.83 24.54
CA ALA A 58 13.87 -41.29 24.60
C ALA A 58 12.46 -41.84 24.30
N GLU A 59 12.38 -43.09 23.82
CA GLU A 59 11.13 -43.85 23.60
C GLU A 59 10.20 -43.27 22.51
N ASP A 60 10.72 -43.01 21.30
CA ASP A 60 9.94 -42.52 20.15
C ASP A 60 9.13 -41.23 20.47
N LYS A 61 9.71 -40.34 21.27
CA LYS A 61 9.09 -39.07 21.69
C LYS A 61 9.84 -37.85 21.17
N TYR A 62 9.13 -36.73 21.03
CA TYR A 62 9.72 -35.43 20.72
C TYR A 62 9.20 -34.34 21.68
N ARG A 63 10.03 -33.33 21.95
CA ARG A 63 9.66 -32.15 22.75
C ARG A 63 9.65 -30.90 21.87
N LEU A 64 8.53 -30.18 21.90
CA LEU A 64 8.36 -28.86 21.30
C LEU A 64 8.85 -27.78 22.27
N HIS A 65 9.80 -26.93 21.85
CA HIS A 65 10.34 -25.85 22.69
C HIS A 65 9.71 -24.48 22.40
N GLY A 66 9.33 -24.21 21.15
CA GLY A 66 8.72 -22.96 20.73
C GLY A 66 8.97 -22.63 19.26
N THR A 67 8.63 -21.40 18.89
CA THR A 67 8.66 -20.92 17.51
C THR A 67 9.47 -19.65 17.39
N LEU A 68 10.26 -19.57 16.32
CA LEU A 68 11.03 -18.40 15.93
C LEU A 68 10.35 -17.71 14.75
N LEU A 69 10.30 -16.39 14.79
CA LEU A 69 9.75 -15.58 13.73
C LEU A 69 10.46 -14.22 13.68
N PHE A 70 10.41 -13.57 12.52
CA PHE A 70 10.85 -12.19 12.38
C PHE A 70 9.64 -11.27 12.55
N ARG A 71 9.62 -10.49 13.63
CA ARG A 71 8.59 -9.47 13.88
C ARG A 71 9.06 -8.11 13.36
N GLN A 72 8.13 -7.22 13.04
CA GLN A 72 8.47 -5.84 12.69
C GLN A 72 9.08 -5.12 13.90
N TYR A 73 10.17 -4.40 13.65
CA TYR A 73 10.85 -3.52 14.58
C TYR A 73 11.26 -2.26 13.83
N GLY A 74 10.42 -1.22 13.81
CA GLY A 74 10.62 -0.03 12.98
C GLY A 74 10.04 -0.15 11.58
N PHE A 75 10.18 0.92 10.79
CA PHE A 75 9.47 1.07 9.51
C PHE A 75 9.83 -0.04 8.49
N ASP A 76 11.13 -0.37 8.34
CA ASP A 76 11.63 -1.38 7.38
C ASP A 76 12.58 -2.42 8.00
N SER A 77 12.63 -2.52 9.33
CA SER A 77 13.48 -3.50 10.02
C SER A 77 12.64 -4.57 10.69
N SER A 78 13.16 -5.80 10.68
CA SER A 78 12.61 -6.91 11.43
C SER A 78 13.52 -7.25 12.62
N MET A 79 12.99 -7.98 13.58
CA MET A 79 13.71 -8.47 14.76
C MET A 79 13.42 -9.95 14.95
N LEU A 80 14.44 -10.74 15.30
CA LEU A 80 14.25 -12.14 15.64
C LEU A 80 13.57 -12.26 17.02
N CYS A 81 12.42 -12.91 17.02
CA CYS A 81 11.57 -13.12 18.19
C CYS A 81 11.38 -14.62 18.43
N PHE A 82 11.43 -15.02 19.70
CA PHE A 82 11.10 -16.36 20.17
C PHE A 82 9.76 -16.33 20.92
N LEU A 83 8.82 -17.14 20.45
CA LEU A 83 7.54 -17.41 21.11
C LEU A 83 7.63 -18.79 21.76
N GLY A 84 7.74 -18.81 23.09
CA GLY A 84 7.74 -20.05 23.86
C GLY A 84 6.35 -20.69 23.90
N VAL A 85 6.29 -22.02 24.13
CA VAL A 85 5.03 -22.79 24.25
C VAL A 85 4.11 -22.24 25.34
N ASN A 86 4.69 -21.62 26.38
CA ASN A 86 3.96 -21.00 27.50
C ASN A 86 3.33 -19.65 27.12
N GLY A 87 3.51 -19.17 25.90
CA GLY A 87 3.06 -17.86 25.43
C GLY A 87 3.96 -16.69 25.84
N THR A 88 5.17 -16.97 26.34
CA THR A 88 6.18 -15.95 26.63
C THR A 88 6.83 -15.49 25.32
N VAL A 89 6.85 -14.17 25.10
CA VAL A 89 7.51 -13.54 23.96
C VAL A 89 8.86 -12.99 24.40
N SER A 90 9.93 -13.33 23.69
CA SER A 90 11.28 -12.86 23.99
C SER A 90 12.04 -12.46 22.73
N ASP A 91 12.81 -11.36 22.79
CA ASP A 91 13.63 -10.89 21.66
C ASP A 91 15.13 -11.11 21.85
N PHE A 92 15.84 -11.27 20.74
CA PHE A 92 17.30 -11.34 20.71
C PHE A 92 17.91 -9.96 20.39
N ASN A 93 18.17 -9.15 21.42
CA ASN A 93 18.53 -7.74 21.28
C ASN A 93 20.03 -7.43 21.07
N SER A 94 20.87 -8.45 20.89
CA SER A 94 22.33 -8.29 20.83
C SER A 94 22.93 -8.85 19.54
N SER A 95 24.01 -8.19 19.09
CA SER A 95 24.90 -8.70 18.03
C SER A 95 25.84 -9.81 18.51
N ARG A 96 25.90 -10.04 19.82
CA ARG A 96 26.61 -11.16 20.45
C ARG A 96 25.62 -12.17 21.03
N PRO A 97 25.98 -13.46 21.14
CA PRO A 97 25.09 -14.46 21.75
C PRO A 97 24.64 -14.03 23.14
N SER A 98 23.33 -13.87 23.34
CA SER A 98 22.73 -13.59 24.64
C SER A 98 21.45 -14.40 24.85
N LEU A 99 21.02 -14.47 26.11
CA LEU A 99 19.72 -15.03 26.44
C LEU A 99 18.62 -14.10 25.92
N PRO A 100 17.51 -14.64 25.38
CA PRO A 100 16.43 -13.84 24.86
C PRO A 100 15.77 -13.06 26.00
N CYS A 101 15.56 -11.76 25.79
CA CYS A 101 14.97 -10.88 26.80
C CYS A 101 13.44 -10.97 26.73
N PRO A 102 12.73 -11.37 27.81
CA PRO A 102 11.28 -11.46 27.80
C PRO A 102 10.65 -10.06 27.71
N ILE A 103 9.59 -9.94 26.90
CA ILE A 103 8.89 -8.68 26.66
C ILE A 103 7.40 -8.86 26.97
N LEU A 104 6.82 -7.85 27.62
CA LEU A 104 5.38 -7.75 27.86
C LEU A 104 4.66 -7.21 26.60
N MET A 105 4.70 -7.96 25.51
CA MET A 105 3.96 -7.65 24.27
C MET A 105 2.67 -8.47 24.18
N LYS A 106 1.58 -7.82 23.74
CA LYS A 106 0.29 -8.47 23.51
C LYS A 106 0.01 -8.81 22.04
N ASN A 107 0.67 -8.13 21.10
CA ASN A 107 0.45 -8.32 19.67
C ASN A 107 1.77 -8.29 18.88
N LEU A 108 2.13 -9.43 18.27
CA LEU A 108 3.26 -9.56 17.36
C LEU A 108 2.83 -9.14 15.95
N HIS A 109 3.50 -8.16 15.37
CA HIS A 109 3.23 -7.72 14.01
C HIS A 109 4.31 -8.20 13.04
N VAL A 110 3.91 -8.85 11.94
CA VAL A 110 4.82 -9.38 10.89
C VAL A 110 4.64 -8.57 9.61
N THR A 111 5.75 -8.13 9.03
CA THR A 111 5.75 -7.28 7.82
C THR A 111 6.22 -7.99 6.57
N TYR A 112 5.99 -7.36 5.43
CA TYR A 112 6.67 -7.73 4.20
C TYR A 112 8.20 -7.67 4.40
N GLY A 113 8.93 -8.68 3.93
CA GLY A 113 10.38 -8.76 4.15
C GLY A 113 10.81 -9.53 5.41
N SER A 114 9.85 -9.88 6.27
CA SER A 114 10.08 -10.76 7.43
C SER A 114 9.99 -12.25 7.09
N GLU A 115 9.63 -12.58 5.84
CA GLU A 115 9.53 -13.95 5.34
C GLU A 115 10.90 -14.66 5.43
N MET A 116 10.90 -15.90 5.91
CA MET A 116 12.08 -16.76 5.97
C MET A 116 12.43 -17.27 4.57
N VAL A 117 13.65 -16.98 4.15
CA VAL A 117 14.21 -17.44 2.87
C VAL A 117 15.03 -18.70 3.06
N HIS A 118 15.75 -18.81 4.18
CA HIS A 118 16.64 -19.94 4.46
C HIS A 118 16.68 -20.27 5.95
N VAL A 119 16.58 -21.56 6.27
CA VAL A 119 16.69 -22.11 7.63
C VAL A 119 17.54 -23.36 7.55
N SER A 120 18.65 -23.42 8.28
CA SER A 120 19.45 -24.65 8.37
C SER A 120 20.33 -24.68 9.62
N PHE A 121 20.86 -25.85 9.93
CA PHE A 121 21.93 -26.00 10.91
C PHE A 121 23.29 -25.62 10.27
N SER A 122 24.09 -24.81 10.97
CA SER A 122 25.50 -24.56 10.63
C SER A 122 26.43 -25.56 11.31
N SER A 123 26.06 -26.02 12.50
CA SER A 123 26.77 -27.04 13.28
C SER A 123 25.77 -27.88 14.09
N PHE A 124 26.26 -28.82 14.91
CA PHE A 124 25.43 -29.73 15.70
C PHE A 124 24.34 -29.04 16.55
N ASP A 125 24.67 -27.86 17.09
CA ASP A 125 23.85 -27.14 18.06
C ASP A 125 23.53 -25.69 17.62
N GLU A 126 23.78 -25.30 16.36
CA GLU A 126 23.63 -23.91 15.90
C GLU A 126 22.72 -23.84 14.67
N VAL A 127 21.62 -23.09 14.80
CA VAL A 127 20.61 -22.86 13.75
C VAL A 127 20.74 -21.44 13.22
N VAL A 128 20.78 -21.29 11.90
CA VAL A 128 20.85 -20.01 11.20
C VAL A 128 19.58 -19.79 10.39
N LEU A 129 19.00 -18.60 10.55
CA LEU A 129 17.75 -18.16 9.91
C LEU A 129 18.04 -16.90 9.11
N VAL A 130 17.60 -16.83 7.86
CA VAL A 130 17.75 -15.65 7.01
C VAL A 130 16.39 -15.22 6.47
N SER A 131 16.04 -13.96 6.69
CA SER A 131 14.82 -13.33 6.14
C SER A 131 15.06 -12.65 4.79
N SER A 132 13.98 -12.32 4.08
CA SER A 132 14.03 -11.61 2.80
C SER A 132 14.59 -10.19 2.89
N ASN A 133 14.49 -9.51 4.04
CA ASN A 133 15.18 -8.24 4.30
C ASN A 133 16.63 -8.40 4.79
N CYS A 134 17.23 -9.59 4.60
CA CYS A 134 18.59 -9.90 5.05
C CYS A 134 18.81 -9.69 6.55
N CYS A 135 17.81 -10.05 7.35
CA CYS A 135 17.99 -10.20 8.77
C CYS A 135 18.38 -11.65 9.08
N ILE A 136 19.56 -11.82 9.70
CA ILE A 136 20.16 -13.10 10.03
C ILE A 136 20.04 -13.31 11.55
N GLY A 137 19.35 -14.37 11.93
CA GLY A 137 19.27 -14.85 13.31
C GLY A 137 20.13 -16.11 13.46
N CYS A 138 21.00 -16.14 14.47
CA CYS A 138 21.76 -17.33 14.83
C CYS A 138 21.41 -17.75 16.26
N ILE A 139 21.13 -19.04 16.46
CA ILE A 139 20.65 -19.58 17.74
C ILE A 139 21.44 -20.84 18.08
N GLN A 140 22.07 -20.82 19.25
CA GLN A 140 22.73 -21.94 19.88
C GLN A 140 21.75 -22.65 20.82
N LEU A 141 21.60 -23.97 20.61
CA LEU A 141 20.68 -24.85 21.31
C LEU A 141 21.42 -25.60 22.42
N GLU A 142 21.03 -25.42 23.70
CA GLU A 142 21.65 -26.15 24.82
C GLU A 142 20.68 -27.19 25.42
N LYS A 143 21.05 -28.47 25.33
CA LYS A 143 20.20 -29.62 25.75
C LYS A 143 19.89 -29.65 27.26
N GLN A 144 20.81 -29.22 28.12
CA GLN A 144 20.66 -29.38 29.58
C GLN A 144 19.80 -28.30 30.25
N ARG A 145 19.69 -27.10 29.65
CA ARG A 145 19.04 -25.94 30.29
C ARG A 145 17.77 -25.45 29.60
N SER A 146 17.39 -26.03 28.45
CA SER A 146 16.36 -25.47 27.56
C SER A 146 16.60 -23.97 27.28
N ALA A 147 17.87 -23.57 27.32
CA ALA A 147 18.29 -22.20 27.16
C ALA A 147 18.74 -22.02 25.72
N PHE A 148 18.18 -21.00 25.07
CA PHE A 148 18.56 -20.60 23.73
C PHE A 148 19.46 -19.38 23.88
N MET A 149 20.71 -19.46 23.41
CA MET A 149 21.51 -18.26 23.24
C MET A 149 21.45 -17.86 21.78
N GLY A 150 21.18 -16.60 21.49
CA GLY A 150 21.08 -16.16 20.11
C GLY A 150 21.60 -14.76 19.91
N HIS A 151 21.89 -14.44 18.66
CA HIS A 151 22.20 -13.10 18.24
C HIS A 151 21.50 -12.80 16.91
N PHE A 152 21.34 -11.50 16.65
CA PHE A 152 20.60 -11.00 15.51
C PHE A 152 21.38 -9.88 14.83
N ILE A 153 21.39 -9.89 13.50
CA ILE A 153 21.93 -8.80 12.70
C ILE A 153 21.12 -8.56 11.42
N SER A 154 21.05 -7.31 10.97
CA SER A 154 20.32 -6.92 9.77
C SER A 154 21.23 -6.13 8.83
N TYR A 155 21.30 -6.56 7.55
CA TYR A 155 22.12 -5.91 6.53
C TYR A 155 21.25 -5.23 5.47
N ARG A 156 20.96 -3.93 5.64
CA ARG A 156 20.07 -3.17 4.72
C ARG A 156 20.54 -3.16 3.27
N LYS A 157 21.86 -3.08 3.04
CA LYS A 157 22.47 -3.13 1.69
C LYS A 157 22.19 -4.43 0.93
N LEU A 158 21.84 -5.51 1.63
CA LEU A 158 21.56 -6.82 1.04
C LEU A 158 20.06 -7.18 1.08
N SER A 159 19.17 -6.19 1.21
CA SER A 159 17.73 -6.41 1.21
C SER A 159 17.23 -7.04 -0.11
N GLY A 160 16.09 -7.74 -0.04
CA GLY A 160 15.55 -8.48 -1.17
C GLY A 160 16.34 -9.75 -1.46
N VAL A 161 16.68 -10.52 -0.41
CA VAL A 161 17.35 -11.81 -0.51
C VAL A 161 16.49 -12.78 -1.32
N VAL A 162 17.12 -13.44 -2.30
CA VAL A 162 16.49 -14.42 -3.18
C VAL A 162 16.81 -15.83 -2.72
N CYS A 163 18.09 -16.10 -2.48
CA CYS A 163 18.56 -17.37 -1.95
C CYS A 163 19.87 -17.18 -1.18
N CYS A 164 20.14 -18.12 -0.28
CA CYS A 164 21.33 -18.16 0.56
C CYS A 164 21.94 -19.56 0.52
N GLY A 165 23.24 -19.64 0.80
CA GLY A 165 23.94 -20.90 1.04
C GLY A 165 24.91 -20.77 2.20
N ILE A 166 24.82 -21.66 3.18
CA ILE A 166 25.82 -21.77 4.26
C ILE A 166 27.01 -22.55 3.70
N VAL A 167 28.22 -22.06 3.96
CA VAL A 167 29.45 -22.78 3.62
C VAL A 167 29.66 -23.88 4.66
N PRO A 168 29.73 -25.16 4.25
CA PRO A 168 29.91 -26.29 5.17
C PRO A 168 31.10 -26.10 6.12
N ASP A 169 30.93 -26.54 7.37
CA ASP A 169 31.94 -26.50 8.44
C ASP A 169 32.54 -25.10 8.72
N SER A 170 31.80 -24.03 8.42
CA SER A 170 32.26 -22.65 8.62
C SER A 170 31.17 -21.72 9.12
N ALA A 171 31.57 -20.53 9.57
CA ALA A 171 30.66 -19.46 10.00
C ALA A 171 30.25 -18.51 8.86
N LEU A 172 30.38 -18.94 7.60
CA LEU A 172 30.16 -18.09 6.43
C LEU A 172 28.83 -18.42 5.74
N VAL A 173 28.09 -17.36 5.40
CA VAL A 173 26.87 -17.42 4.59
C VAL A 173 27.03 -16.55 3.36
N VAL A 174 26.71 -17.12 2.20
CA VAL A 174 26.62 -16.40 0.94
C VAL A 174 25.17 -16.01 0.68
N ILE A 175 24.94 -14.74 0.37
CA ILE A 175 23.62 -14.14 0.20
C ILE A 175 23.53 -13.54 -1.19
N LEU A 176 22.51 -13.94 -1.95
CA LEU A 176 22.21 -13.40 -3.28
C LEU A 176 20.93 -12.56 -3.23
N THR A 177 20.98 -11.33 -3.70
CA THR A 177 19.84 -10.40 -3.72
C THR A 177 19.20 -10.28 -5.09
N ARG A 178 17.98 -9.73 -5.14
CA ARG A 178 17.24 -9.46 -6.40
C ARG A 178 17.98 -8.50 -7.33
N GLU A 179 18.86 -7.66 -6.79
CA GLU A 179 19.63 -6.66 -7.54
C GLU A 179 20.94 -7.23 -8.13
N GLY A 180 21.20 -8.52 -7.95
CA GLY A 180 22.46 -9.13 -8.41
C GLY A 180 23.63 -8.91 -7.48
N LEU A 181 23.40 -8.55 -6.22
CA LEU A 181 24.46 -8.47 -5.22
C LEU A 181 24.71 -9.86 -4.61
N CYS A 182 25.98 -10.23 -4.51
CA CYS A 182 26.49 -11.39 -3.79
C CYS A 182 27.27 -10.91 -2.57
N GLY A 183 26.69 -11.06 -1.38
CA GLY A 183 27.31 -10.73 -0.11
C GLY A 183 27.85 -11.98 0.60
N VAL A 184 29.08 -11.92 1.12
CA VAL A 184 29.64 -12.95 2.01
C VAL A 184 29.63 -12.41 3.44
N VAL A 185 28.91 -13.08 4.33
CA VAL A 185 28.72 -12.66 5.71
C VAL A 185 29.27 -13.72 6.66
N ASN A 186 30.11 -13.29 7.62
CA ASN A 186 30.43 -14.09 8.78
C ASN A 186 29.39 -13.80 9.87
N PHE A 187 28.50 -14.75 10.11
CA PHE A 187 27.40 -14.53 11.03
C PHE A 187 27.85 -14.49 12.49
N ARG A 188 28.89 -15.25 12.88
CA ARG A 188 29.40 -15.24 14.27
C ARG A 188 30.06 -13.91 14.64
N ASP A 189 30.87 -13.37 13.74
CA ASP A 189 31.55 -12.09 13.94
C ASP A 189 30.67 -10.89 13.56
N SER A 190 29.45 -11.14 13.08
CA SER A 190 28.53 -10.09 12.63
C SER A 190 29.15 -9.18 11.55
N ALA A 191 30.06 -9.72 10.74
CA ALA A 191 30.86 -8.97 9.78
C ALA A 191 30.47 -9.30 8.33
N LEU A 192 30.23 -8.26 7.55
CA LEU A 192 30.11 -8.35 6.10
C LEU A 192 31.53 -8.31 5.51
N LEU A 193 31.96 -9.41 4.88
CA LEU A 193 33.32 -9.57 4.38
C LEU A 193 33.47 -8.99 2.97
N SER A 194 32.58 -9.36 2.05
CA SER A 194 32.65 -8.88 0.66
C SER A 194 31.26 -8.68 0.08
N ILE A 195 31.13 -7.71 -0.84
CA ILE A 195 29.97 -7.52 -1.70
C ILE A 195 30.47 -7.45 -3.14
N SER A 196 30.01 -8.36 -3.99
CA SER A 196 30.27 -8.31 -5.43
C SER A 196 28.96 -8.18 -6.21
N ARG A 197 28.96 -7.45 -7.33
CA ARG A 197 27.81 -7.37 -8.24
C ARG A 197 27.98 -8.37 -9.38
N GLN A 198 27.02 -9.27 -9.55
CA GLN A 198 27.02 -10.31 -10.57
C GLN A 198 26.13 -9.89 -11.74
N GLY A 199 26.76 -9.54 -12.88
CA GLY A 199 26.05 -9.15 -14.11
C GLY A 199 25.24 -10.29 -14.75
N ILE A 200 25.52 -11.55 -14.37
CA ILE A 200 24.95 -12.78 -14.94
C ILE A 200 23.42 -12.84 -14.80
N PHE A 201 22.84 -12.13 -13.82
CA PHE A 201 21.40 -12.16 -13.55
C PHE A 201 20.59 -11.46 -14.66
N SER A 202 21.22 -10.56 -15.44
CA SER A 202 20.59 -9.94 -16.61
C SER A 202 20.39 -10.94 -17.76
N GLU A 203 21.29 -11.91 -17.88
CA GLU A 203 21.27 -12.92 -18.95
C GLU A 203 20.47 -14.16 -18.57
N LEU A 204 20.60 -14.63 -17.32
CA LEU A 204 20.07 -15.93 -16.88
C LEU A 204 18.79 -15.85 -16.04
N GLY A 205 18.39 -14.65 -15.60
CA GLY A 205 17.27 -14.42 -14.69
C GLY A 205 17.65 -14.43 -13.21
N LEU A 206 16.65 -14.50 -12.33
CA LEU A 206 16.89 -14.63 -10.88
C LEU A 206 17.22 -16.08 -10.51
N PRO A 207 18.17 -16.29 -9.57
CA PRO A 207 18.49 -17.63 -9.08
C PRO A 207 17.41 -18.17 -8.14
N SER A 208 17.31 -19.50 -8.00
CA SER A 208 16.39 -20.13 -7.03
C SER A 208 17.10 -20.76 -5.83
N SER A 209 18.35 -21.19 -5.99
CA SER A 209 19.17 -21.76 -4.91
C SER A 209 20.62 -21.35 -5.03
N CYS A 210 21.30 -21.31 -3.89
CA CYS A 210 22.71 -21.00 -3.77
C CYS A 210 23.36 -22.00 -2.82
N THR A 211 24.47 -22.61 -3.24
CA THR A 211 25.28 -23.48 -2.40
C THR A 211 26.73 -23.02 -2.52
N ALA A 212 27.43 -22.89 -1.39
CA ALA A 212 28.81 -22.38 -1.38
C ALA A 212 29.76 -23.42 -0.79
N ILE A 213 30.93 -23.58 -1.42
CA ILE A 213 31.99 -24.49 -1.00
C ILE A 213 33.34 -23.78 -1.02
N TRP A 214 34.31 -24.28 -0.25
CA TRP A 214 35.67 -23.75 -0.27
C TRP A 214 36.34 -23.92 -1.63
N GLY A 215 37.05 -22.88 -2.06
CA GLY A 215 37.89 -22.89 -3.26
C GLY A 215 39.23 -23.60 -3.03
N VAL A 216 39.98 -23.79 -4.12
CA VAL A 216 41.34 -24.39 -4.06
C VAL A 216 42.39 -23.39 -3.53
N LYS A 217 42.14 -22.08 -3.65
CA LYS A 217 42.95 -21.04 -3.01
C LYS A 217 42.39 -20.75 -1.61
N ALA A 218 43.27 -20.58 -0.63
CA ALA A 218 42.90 -20.01 0.67
C ALA A 218 42.14 -18.68 0.45
N ASP A 219 41.10 -18.45 1.23
CA ASP A 219 40.27 -17.23 1.22
C ASP A 219 39.37 -17.02 -0.01
N THR A 220 39.07 -18.09 -0.75
CA THR A 220 38.09 -18.05 -1.85
C THR A 220 36.95 -19.05 -1.65
N LEU A 221 35.74 -18.64 -2.00
CA LEU A 221 34.54 -19.48 -2.02
C LEU A 221 34.08 -19.70 -3.47
N ARG A 222 33.73 -20.93 -3.81
CA ARG A 222 32.99 -21.24 -5.04
C ARG A 222 31.51 -21.23 -4.71
N VAL A 223 30.78 -20.38 -5.42
CA VAL A 223 29.33 -20.23 -5.28
C VAL A 223 28.67 -20.88 -6.48
N VAL A 224 27.85 -21.89 -6.20
CA VAL A 224 27.06 -22.62 -7.17
C VAL A 224 25.65 -22.07 -7.14
N VAL A 225 25.20 -21.55 -8.28
CA VAL A 225 23.92 -20.86 -8.42
C VAL A 225 23.10 -21.50 -9.52
N THR A 226 21.82 -21.71 -9.26
CA THR A 226 20.90 -22.36 -10.20
C THR A 226 19.86 -21.39 -10.70
N PHE A 227 19.76 -21.29 -12.02
CA PHE A 227 18.85 -20.40 -12.71
C PHE A 227 17.72 -21.22 -13.33
N PRO A 228 16.51 -21.17 -12.74
CA PRO A 228 15.42 -22.03 -13.17
C PRO A 228 14.87 -21.67 -14.55
N LEU A 229 14.85 -20.38 -14.89
CA LEU A 229 14.30 -19.89 -16.16
C LEU A 229 15.14 -20.32 -17.36
N SER A 230 16.46 -20.16 -17.24
CA SER A 230 17.41 -20.58 -18.28
C SER A 230 17.75 -22.07 -18.22
N ARG A 231 17.29 -22.80 -17.19
CA ARG A 231 17.67 -24.19 -16.88
C ARG A 231 19.18 -24.41 -16.88
N LYS A 232 19.91 -23.45 -16.31
CA LYS A 232 21.38 -23.46 -16.24
C LYS A 232 21.88 -23.38 -14.81
N VAL A 233 23.00 -24.07 -14.59
CA VAL A 233 23.80 -23.97 -13.37
C VAL A 233 25.02 -23.12 -13.72
N HIS A 234 25.36 -22.18 -12.84
CA HIS A 234 26.55 -21.37 -12.98
C HIS A 234 27.39 -21.44 -11.70
N VAL A 235 28.71 -21.52 -11.85
CA VAL A 235 29.66 -21.56 -10.75
C VAL A 235 30.63 -20.39 -10.89
N PHE A 236 30.67 -19.51 -9.89
CA PHE A 236 31.61 -18.40 -9.84
C PHE A 236 32.39 -18.41 -8.52
N VAL A 237 33.47 -17.64 -8.45
CA VAL A 237 34.34 -17.54 -7.27
C VAL A 237 34.19 -16.17 -6.63
N THR A 238 34.04 -16.12 -5.31
CA THR A 238 34.02 -14.89 -4.50
C THR A 238 35.11 -14.93 -3.43
N SER A 239 35.54 -13.76 -2.95
CA SER A 239 36.57 -13.59 -1.93
C SER A 239 35.97 -13.57 -0.51
N THR A 240 36.69 -14.08 0.47
CA THR A 240 36.38 -13.94 1.91
C THR A 240 37.22 -12.86 2.60
N LEU A 241 38.13 -12.19 1.89
CA LEU A 241 38.91 -11.09 2.45
C LEU A 241 38.06 -9.82 2.53
N PRO A 242 38.14 -9.06 3.65
CA PRO A 242 37.47 -7.77 3.76
C PRO A 242 38.04 -6.80 2.72
N GLU A 243 37.18 -6.22 1.89
CA GLU A 243 37.58 -5.15 0.97
C GLU A 243 37.83 -3.86 1.77
N GLU A 244 39.10 -3.48 1.94
CA GLU A 244 39.50 -2.15 2.43
C GLU A 244 39.28 -1.12 1.32
N ASN A 245 38.03 -0.70 1.04
CA ASN A 245 37.73 0.57 0.37
C ASN A 245 36.23 0.88 0.41
N GLU A 246 35.83 1.82 1.27
CA GLU A 246 34.51 2.47 1.27
C GLU A 246 34.39 3.60 0.22
N ASN A 247 35.26 3.67 -0.80
CA ASN A 247 35.25 4.78 -1.76
C ASN A 247 34.76 4.39 -3.16
N GLU A 248 33.62 4.98 -3.52
CA GLU A 248 33.30 5.53 -4.85
C GLU A 248 33.74 4.72 -6.09
N HIS A 249 32.99 3.66 -6.39
CA HIS A 249 32.69 3.34 -7.79
C HIS A 249 31.18 3.19 -7.99
N GLU A 250 30.48 4.29 -7.73
CA GLU A 250 29.31 4.65 -8.53
C GLU A 250 29.76 4.83 -9.98
N LYS A 251 29.44 3.86 -10.84
CA LYS A 251 29.05 4.13 -12.22
C LYS A 251 28.49 2.87 -12.87
N THR A 252 27.34 3.05 -13.49
CA THR A 252 26.53 2.09 -14.24
C THR A 252 25.65 1.16 -13.41
N SER A 253 24.48 1.68 -13.01
CA SER A 253 23.27 0.89 -12.83
C SER A 253 22.85 0.34 -14.20
N MET A 254 23.39 -0.82 -14.60
CA MET A 254 22.77 -1.57 -15.67
C MET A 254 21.43 -2.10 -15.16
N ASN A 255 20.35 -1.52 -15.69
CA ASN A 255 18.99 -1.96 -15.43
C ASN A 255 18.81 -3.39 -15.91
N ILE A 256 18.76 -4.34 -14.98
CA ILE A 256 18.25 -5.67 -15.27
C ILE A 256 16.75 -5.51 -15.50
N HIS A 257 16.33 -5.53 -16.77
CA HIS A 257 14.94 -5.72 -17.14
C HIS A 257 14.58 -7.17 -16.84
N LEU A 258 13.96 -7.42 -15.68
CA LEU A 258 13.27 -8.68 -15.45
C LEU A 258 11.78 -8.42 -15.35
N GLU A 259 11.04 -9.09 -16.22
CA GLU A 259 9.61 -9.27 -16.12
C GLU A 259 9.23 -9.83 -14.74
N SER A 260 7.97 -9.61 -14.34
CA SER A 260 7.41 -10.04 -13.06
C SER A 260 7.84 -11.47 -12.68
N PRO A 261 8.30 -11.68 -11.44
CA PRO A 261 9.12 -12.84 -11.12
C PRO A 261 8.33 -14.16 -11.09
N LEU A 262 8.85 -15.14 -11.81
CA LEU A 262 8.51 -16.56 -11.71
C LEU A 262 9.20 -17.17 -10.46
N TRP A 263 8.80 -16.79 -9.24
CA TRP A 263 9.36 -17.37 -7.99
C TRP A 263 9.11 -18.88 -7.80
N ASN A 264 8.40 -19.52 -8.72
CA ASN A 264 7.84 -20.85 -8.50
C ASN A 264 8.51 -21.97 -9.30
N LEU A 265 9.42 -21.67 -10.23
CA LEU A 265 10.38 -22.68 -10.70
C LEU A 265 11.52 -22.74 -9.67
N ARG A 266 11.28 -23.33 -8.49
CA ARG A 266 12.38 -23.54 -7.53
C ARG A 266 13.22 -24.72 -8.04
N ALA A 267 14.48 -24.45 -8.35
CA ALA A 267 15.49 -25.47 -8.53
C ALA A 267 16.46 -25.41 -7.35
N HIS A 268 16.78 -26.57 -6.78
CA HIS A 268 17.73 -26.68 -5.67
C HIS A 268 18.94 -27.50 -6.09
N SER A 269 20.10 -27.05 -5.64
CA SER A 269 21.37 -27.64 -6.03
C SER A 269 22.14 -28.12 -4.83
N TYR A 270 22.43 -29.41 -4.84
CA TYR A 270 23.06 -30.13 -3.74
C TYR A 270 24.44 -30.56 -4.19
N VAL A 271 25.45 -30.10 -3.46
CA VAL A 271 26.85 -30.32 -3.81
C VAL A 271 27.47 -31.35 -2.87
N ARG A 272 28.27 -32.26 -3.43
CA ARG A 272 29.09 -33.20 -2.68
C ARG A 272 30.53 -33.16 -3.16
N ASN A 273 31.46 -32.94 -2.24
CA ASN A 273 32.88 -32.77 -2.54
C ASN A 273 33.59 -34.12 -2.64
N TYR A 274 34.42 -34.28 -3.68
CA TYR A 274 35.32 -35.41 -3.93
C TYR A 274 36.74 -34.87 -4.15
N GLY A 275 37.32 -34.23 -3.12
CA GLY A 275 38.64 -33.61 -3.21
C GLY A 275 38.70 -32.45 -4.21
N ALA A 276 39.40 -32.63 -5.34
CA ALA A 276 39.56 -31.59 -6.37
C ALA A 276 38.35 -31.42 -7.30
N SER A 277 37.48 -32.43 -7.36
CA SER A 277 36.20 -32.41 -8.09
C SER A 277 35.02 -32.40 -7.13
N PHE A 278 33.87 -31.93 -7.57
CA PHE A 278 32.61 -32.08 -6.83
C PHE A 278 31.51 -32.61 -7.74
N ALA A 279 30.66 -33.48 -7.20
CA ALA A 279 29.43 -33.86 -7.86
C ALA A 279 28.30 -32.93 -7.40
N MET A 280 27.39 -32.67 -8.29
CA MET A 280 26.29 -31.75 -8.08
C MET A 280 25.03 -32.36 -8.64
N ALA A 281 24.02 -32.48 -7.78
CA ALA A 281 22.68 -32.86 -8.16
C ALA A 281 21.79 -31.62 -8.10
N SER A 282 21.26 -31.23 -9.24
CA SER A 282 20.34 -30.10 -9.38
C SER A 282 18.95 -30.65 -9.62
N VAL A 283 18.00 -30.30 -8.77
CA VAL A 283 16.61 -30.78 -8.82
C VAL A 283 15.74 -29.64 -9.31
N TRP A 284 15.20 -29.76 -10.53
CA TRP A 284 14.11 -28.94 -11.06
C TRP A 284 12.80 -29.71 -10.98
N GLN A 285 11.68 -29.02 -11.19
CA GLN A 285 10.35 -29.62 -11.17
C GLN A 285 10.21 -30.86 -12.07
N ASN A 286 10.74 -30.80 -13.30
CA ASN A 286 10.56 -31.86 -14.30
C ASN A 286 11.86 -32.60 -14.65
N LEU A 287 12.95 -32.34 -13.93
CA LEU A 287 14.28 -32.77 -14.31
C LEU A 287 15.18 -32.88 -13.08
N VAL A 288 16.06 -33.88 -13.05
CA VAL A 288 17.23 -33.90 -12.18
C VAL A 288 18.49 -33.95 -13.04
N GLN A 289 19.40 -33.01 -12.87
CA GLN A 289 20.70 -32.97 -13.54
C GLN A 289 21.76 -33.37 -12.54
N PHE A 290 22.48 -34.43 -12.88
CA PHE A 290 23.70 -34.80 -12.20
C PHE A 290 24.86 -34.29 -13.01
N SER A 291 25.78 -33.59 -12.36
CA SER A 291 26.93 -32.97 -13.01
C SER A 291 28.18 -33.16 -12.16
N VAL A 292 29.31 -33.38 -12.81
CA VAL A 292 30.62 -33.42 -12.16
C VAL A 292 31.41 -32.21 -12.64
N TRP A 293 32.06 -31.55 -11.70
CA TRP A 293 32.79 -30.32 -11.94
C TRP A 293 34.24 -30.44 -11.46
N GLN A 294 35.17 -29.95 -12.27
CA GLN A 294 36.57 -29.74 -11.91
C GLN A 294 36.83 -28.24 -11.84
N GLY A 295 36.87 -27.68 -10.63
CA GLY A 295 36.96 -26.24 -10.42
C GLY A 295 35.69 -25.52 -10.88
N THR A 296 35.79 -24.65 -11.89
CA THR A 296 34.64 -23.98 -12.52
C THR A 296 34.28 -24.60 -13.88
N ALA A 297 35.03 -25.61 -14.32
CA ALA A 297 34.77 -26.31 -15.57
C ALA A 297 33.88 -27.53 -15.32
N LEU A 298 32.85 -27.66 -16.15
CA LEU A 298 31.94 -28.79 -16.18
C LEU A 298 32.63 -29.97 -16.89
N SER A 299 32.75 -31.13 -16.23
CA SER A 299 33.38 -32.31 -16.84
C SER A 299 32.35 -33.20 -17.53
N ASP A 300 31.26 -33.55 -16.86
CA ASP A 300 30.20 -34.40 -17.41
C ASP A 300 28.83 -34.06 -16.81
N THR A 301 27.75 -34.35 -17.55
CA THR A 301 26.36 -34.10 -17.14
C THR A 301 25.41 -35.16 -17.64
N VAL A 302 24.51 -35.62 -16.77
CA VAL A 302 23.40 -36.50 -17.10
C VAL A 302 22.09 -35.88 -16.64
N PHE A 303 21.08 -35.95 -17.50
CA PHE A 303 19.74 -35.44 -17.25
C PHE A 303 18.77 -36.62 -17.06
N LEU A 304 18.00 -36.58 -15.97
CA LEU A 304 16.90 -37.49 -15.67
C LEU A 304 15.59 -36.71 -15.77
N GLU A 305 14.91 -36.85 -16.89
CA GLU A 305 13.60 -36.24 -17.09
C GLU A 305 12.55 -36.96 -16.23
N ASN A 306 11.61 -36.17 -15.70
CA ASN A 306 10.46 -36.69 -15.00
C ASN A 306 9.38 -37.04 -16.02
N GLU A 307 9.22 -38.33 -16.31
CA GLU A 307 8.17 -38.82 -17.21
C GLU A 307 6.75 -38.70 -16.60
N MET A 308 6.67 -38.40 -15.30
CA MET A 308 5.41 -38.26 -14.56
C MET A 308 4.97 -36.80 -14.46
N SER A 309 3.67 -36.56 -14.35
CA SER A 309 3.10 -35.22 -14.17
C SER A 309 3.37 -34.59 -12.79
N VAL A 310 3.96 -35.35 -11.85
CA VAL A 310 4.17 -34.93 -10.45
C VAL A 310 5.60 -34.43 -10.27
N PRO A 311 5.84 -33.16 -9.90
CA PRO A 311 7.17 -32.56 -9.89
C PRO A 311 8.04 -33.03 -8.72
N TYR A 312 9.36 -32.90 -8.90
CA TYR A 312 10.35 -33.01 -7.83
C TYR A 312 10.35 -31.74 -6.96
N VAL A 313 10.57 -31.90 -5.66
CA VAL A 313 10.46 -30.82 -4.65
C VAL A 313 11.81 -30.52 -4.00
N SER A 314 12.45 -31.54 -3.42
CA SER A 314 13.74 -31.42 -2.76
C SER A 314 14.61 -32.65 -3.03
N GLY A 315 15.87 -32.57 -2.62
CA GLY A 315 16.77 -33.72 -2.65
C GLY A 315 17.80 -33.63 -1.54
N CYS A 316 18.54 -34.72 -1.36
CA CYS A 316 19.55 -34.80 -0.31
C CYS A 316 20.53 -35.95 -0.58
N TRP A 317 21.76 -35.80 -0.10
CA TRP A 317 22.80 -36.81 -0.22
C TRP A 317 22.83 -37.69 1.04
N VAL A 318 22.71 -39.01 0.84
CA VAL A 318 23.23 -40.06 1.74
C VAL A 318 24.46 -40.62 1.04
N ASP A 319 25.59 -40.94 1.68
CA ASP A 319 26.84 -41.31 0.98
C ASP A 319 26.64 -42.02 -0.38
N GLU A 320 27.16 -41.54 -1.50
CA GLU A 320 26.98 -42.06 -2.88
C GLU A 320 25.53 -42.18 -3.43
N VAL A 321 24.49 -42.03 -2.62
CA VAL A 321 23.08 -42.10 -3.01
C VAL A 321 22.41 -40.73 -2.87
N PHE A 322 21.98 -40.16 -3.99
CA PHE A 322 21.16 -38.97 -3.99
C PHE A 322 19.68 -39.34 -3.96
N VAL A 323 18.95 -38.90 -2.94
CA VAL A 323 17.52 -39.15 -2.83
C VAL A 323 16.74 -37.91 -3.23
N VAL A 324 15.81 -38.06 -4.17
CA VAL A 324 14.93 -37.00 -4.65
C VAL A 324 13.53 -37.23 -4.13
N THR A 325 12.92 -36.20 -3.53
CA THR A 325 11.54 -36.24 -3.07
C THR A 325 10.60 -35.65 -4.14
N ARG A 326 9.47 -36.31 -4.34
CA ARG A 326 8.39 -35.85 -5.21
C ARG A 326 7.28 -35.20 -4.40
N ALA A 327 6.49 -34.36 -5.06
CA ALA A 327 5.38 -33.64 -4.43
C ALA A 327 4.28 -34.54 -3.86
N ASP A 328 4.16 -35.78 -4.32
CA ASP A 328 3.22 -36.78 -3.80
C ASP A 328 3.74 -37.54 -2.57
N GLY A 329 4.95 -37.23 -2.09
CA GLY A 329 5.55 -37.90 -0.94
C GLY A 329 6.27 -39.21 -1.29
N ILE A 330 6.66 -39.41 -2.55
CA ILE A 330 7.51 -40.53 -2.97
C ILE A 330 8.97 -40.06 -3.02
N ALA A 331 9.86 -40.81 -2.39
CA ALA A 331 11.31 -40.61 -2.49
C ALA A 331 11.95 -41.62 -3.45
N LEU A 332 12.80 -41.12 -4.35
CA LEU A 332 13.51 -41.90 -5.35
C LEU A 332 15.02 -41.84 -5.07
N PRO A 333 15.65 -42.96 -4.66
CA PRO A 333 17.10 -43.02 -4.44
C PRO A 333 17.84 -43.30 -5.74
N PHE A 334 18.91 -42.56 -6.00
CA PHE A 334 19.78 -42.69 -7.15
C PHE A 334 21.24 -42.86 -6.71
N SER A 335 21.86 -44.00 -7.00
CA SER A 335 23.31 -44.17 -6.82
C SER A 335 24.05 -43.58 -8.00
N ILE A 336 25.12 -42.84 -7.70
CA ILE A 336 25.99 -42.25 -8.72
C ILE A 336 27.29 -43.03 -8.74
N CYS A 337 27.61 -43.63 -9.88
CA CYS A 337 28.87 -44.29 -10.11
C CYS A 337 29.74 -43.41 -11.02
N LEU A 338 30.82 -42.87 -10.45
CA LEU A 338 31.87 -42.20 -11.21
C LEU A 338 32.81 -43.27 -11.76
N ASN A 339 32.96 -43.36 -13.09
CA ASN A 339 33.88 -44.33 -13.68
C ASN A 339 35.33 -43.97 -13.29
N GLY A 340 35.98 -44.87 -12.55
CA GLY A 340 37.41 -44.75 -12.24
C GLY A 340 38.25 -44.92 -13.52
N GLU A 341 39.27 -44.07 -13.65
CA GLU A 341 40.28 -44.08 -14.71
C GLU A 341 39.81 -43.60 -16.10
N GLY A 342 39.65 -42.28 -16.26
CA GLY A 342 39.87 -41.62 -17.55
C GLY A 342 38.81 -41.83 -18.65
N LYS A 343 37.64 -42.37 -18.32
CA LYS A 343 36.46 -42.35 -19.20
C LYS A 343 35.34 -41.54 -18.55
N ASP A 344 35.14 -40.33 -19.05
CA ASP A 344 34.01 -39.48 -18.70
C ASP A 344 32.70 -40.23 -18.93
N GLY A 345 31.90 -40.37 -17.87
CA GLY A 345 30.61 -41.05 -17.90
C GLY A 345 30.05 -41.21 -16.50
N ILE A 346 29.06 -40.38 -16.16
CA ILE A 346 28.23 -40.53 -14.96
C ILE A 346 27.21 -41.66 -15.22
N ASN A 347 27.28 -42.75 -14.47
CA ASN A 347 26.25 -43.78 -14.48
C ASN A 347 25.31 -43.62 -13.29
N ILE A 348 24.01 -43.59 -13.55
CA ILE A 348 22.97 -43.42 -12.52
C ILE A 348 22.18 -44.72 -12.40
N ILE A 349 22.12 -45.27 -11.18
CA ILE A 349 21.36 -46.48 -10.88
C ILE A 349 20.18 -46.08 -9.98
N SER A 350 18.96 -46.34 -10.44
CA SER A 350 17.73 -46.09 -9.67
C SER A 350 17.43 -47.27 -8.74
N HIS A 351 17.07 -46.97 -7.50
CA HIS A 351 16.66 -47.94 -6.48
C HIS A 351 15.15 -47.95 -6.28
N LYS A 352 14.66 -48.88 -5.43
CA LYS A 352 13.25 -48.97 -5.06
C LYS A 352 12.78 -47.66 -4.41
N HIS A 353 11.60 -47.20 -4.80
CA HIS A 353 10.99 -46.01 -4.23
C HIS A 353 10.59 -46.23 -2.76
N VAL A 354 10.65 -45.15 -1.98
CA VAL A 354 10.24 -45.11 -0.57
C VAL A 354 8.99 -44.25 -0.45
N ASP A 355 7.96 -44.78 0.20
CA ASP A 355 6.70 -44.05 0.41
C ASP A 355 6.73 -43.25 1.73
N LEU A 356 6.96 -41.94 1.60
CA LEU A 356 6.98 -40.98 2.70
C LEU A 356 5.60 -40.40 2.99
N THR A 357 4.59 -40.53 2.13
CA THR A 357 3.25 -39.91 2.18
C THR A 357 3.18 -38.37 2.12
N SER A 358 4.26 -37.66 2.48
CA SER A 358 4.39 -36.19 2.45
C SER A 358 5.75 -35.79 1.88
N CYS A 359 5.79 -34.63 1.24
CA CYS A 359 7.02 -34.04 0.69
C CYS A 359 7.86 -33.28 1.76
N CYS A 360 7.28 -33.03 2.94
CA CYS A 360 7.96 -32.38 4.06
C CYS A 360 8.79 -33.39 4.84
N SER A 361 9.94 -33.77 4.28
CA SER A 361 10.81 -34.79 4.85
C SER A 361 12.27 -34.36 4.88
N ALA A 362 13.01 -34.87 5.87
CA ALA A 362 14.45 -34.69 6.00
C ALA A 362 15.11 -36.03 6.31
N ILE A 363 16.36 -36.22 5.86
CA ILE A 363 17.15 -37.37 6.29
C ILE A 363 17.52 -37.19 7.77
N LEU A 364 17.26 -38.22 8.58
CA LEU A 364 17.75 -38.30 9.96
C LEU A 364 19.18 -38.81 9.99
N SER A 365 19.39 -39.99 9.41
CA SER A 365 20.68 -40.67 9.39
C SER A 365 20.62 -41.80 8.38
N GLY A 366 21.74 -42.12 7.75
CA GLY A 366 21.81 -43.30 6.91
C GLY A 366 23.16 -43.50 6.27
N GLN A 367 23.38 -44.74 5.82
CA GLN A 367 24.45 -45.11 4.91
C GLN A 367 23.85 -45.52 3.56
N SER A 368 24.66 -45.68 2.52
CA SER A 368 24.20 -46.04 1.17
C SER A 368 23.19 -47.20 1.12
N ASN A 369 23.22 -48.15 2.07
CA ASN A 369 22.32 -49.32 2.11
C ASN A 369 21.06 -49.15 2.97
N TYR A 370 21.06 -48.24 3.95
CA TYR A 370 19.95 -48.06 4.88
C TYR A 370 19.93 -46.63 5.42
N PHE A 371 18.81 -45.94 5.23
CA PHE A 371 18.63 -44.55 5.65
C PHE A 371 17.22 -44.34 6.19
N LEU A 372 17.11 -43.38 7.12
CA LEU A 372 15.90 -43.01 7.84
C LEU A 372 15.48 -41.59 7.45
N PHE A 373 14.18 -41.39 7.18
CA PHE A 373 13.58 -40.08 6.97
C PHE A 373 12.69 -39.69 8.12
N LEU A 374 12.85 -38.48 8.62
CA LEU A 374 11.82 -37.80 9.40
C LEU A 374 10.82 -37.21 8.41
N THR A 375 9.55 -37.61 8.52
CA THR A 375 8.48 -37.05 7.69
C THR A 375 7.44 -36.36 8.55
N LEU A 376 7.05 -35.17 8.10
CA LEU A 376 6.00 -34.36 8.71
C LEU A 376 4.80 -34.29 7.78
N THR A 377 3.62 -34.58 8.29
CA THR A 377 2.36 -34.40 7.55
C THR A 377 1.98 -32.92 7.46
N CYS A 378 1.98 -32.20 8.58
CA CYS A 378 1.51 -30.83 8.71
C CYS A 378 2.14 -30.11 9.91
N MET A 379 2.50 -28.83 9.75
CA MET A 379 3.05 -27.98 10.81
C MET A 379 2.09 -27.78 12.00
N GLU A 380 0.79 -27.71 11.75
CA GLU A 380 -0.24 -27.55 12.80
C GLU A 380 -0.31 -28.81 13.66
N SER A 381 -0.23 -29.98 13.03
CA SER A 381 -0.24 -31.28 13.69
C SER A 381 1.01 -31.50 14.55
N LEU A 382 2.18 -31.02 14.11
CA LEU A 382 3.43 -30.99 14.91
C LEU A 382 3.24 -30.21 16.21
N CYS A 383 2.69 -29.00 16.11
CA CYS A 383 2.54 -28.10 17.25
C CYS A 383 1.47 -28.57 18.23
N ASN A 384 0.37 -29.15 17.73
CA ASN A 384 -0.75 -29.63 18.54
C ASN A 384 -0.53 -31.05 19.09
N GLY A 385 0.54 -31.74 18.68
CA GLY A 385 0.84 -33.10 19.12
C GLY A 385 -0.19 -34.13 18.69
N ILE A 386 -0.78 -33.94 17.49
CA ILE A 386 -1.77 -34.89 16.95
C ILE A 386 -1.06 -36.24 16.72
N PRO A 387 -1.63 -37.37 17.19
CA PRO A 387 -1.07 -38.69 16.93
C PRO A 387 -0.88 -38.94 15.43
N GLU A 388 0.15 -39.72 15.07
CA GLU A 388 0.48 -40.09 13.69
C GLU A 388 0.96 -38.96 12.76
N ALA A 389 1.05 -37.72 13.26
CA ALA A 389 1.45 -36.56 12.46
C ALA A 389 2.92 -36.55 12.03
N ILE A 390 3.79 -37.15 12.85
CA ILE A 390 5.23 -37.25 12.63
C ILE A 390 5.62 -38.71 12.71
N PHE A 391 6.39 -39.16 11.74
CA PHE A 391 6.92 -40.51 11.76
C PHE A 391 8.28 -40.58 11.09
N VAL A 392 9.02 -41.62 11.47
CA VAL A 392 10.28 -42.01 10.87
C VAL A 392 10.00 -43.14 9.89
N THR A 393 10.41 -42.94 8.64
CA THR A 393 10.29 -43.95 7.57
C THR A 393 11.67 -44.51 7.25
N ASP A 394 11.80 -45.84 7.22
CA ASP A 394 13.03 -46.50 6.77
C ASP A 394 13.08 -46.67 5.24
N SER A 395 14.24 -47.07 4.72
CA SER A 395 14.42 -47.35 3.28
C SER A 395 13.56 -48.52 2.76
N ASN A 396 12.95 -49.32 3.63
CA ASN A 396 12.02 -50.40 3.29
C ASN A 396 10.54 -49.97 3.35
N SER A 397 10.26 -48.67 3.56
CA SER A 397 8.91 -48.10 3.73
C SER A 397 8.17 -48.55 5.01
N GLN A 398 8.90 -48.98 6.05
CA GLN A 398 8.35 -49.17 7.39
C GLN A 398 8.30 -47.84 8.14
N ARG A 399 7.20 -47.59 8.87
CA ARG A 399 6.94 -46.33 9.59
C ARG A 399 6.91 -46.55 11.09
N ARG A 400 7.52 -45.63 11.84
CA ARG A 400 7.38 -45.51 13.29
C ARG A 400 6.91 -44.12 13.66
N PHE A 401 5.79 -44.02 14.37
CA PHE A 401 5.19 -42.75 14.75
C PHE A 401 5.84 -42.19 16.01
N LEU A 402 6.07 -40.87 16.03
CA LEU A 402 6.61 -40.16 17.18
C LEU A 402 5.49 -39.50 17.98
N GLN A 403 5.56 -39.58 19.32
CA GLN A 403 4.60 -38.95 20.22
C GLN A 403 5.17 -37.68 20.85
N MET A 404 4.36 -36.63 20.96
CA MET A 404 4.77 -35.42 21.66
C MET A 404 4.84 -35.67 23.17
N CYS A 405 5.92 -35.25 23.84
CA CYS A 405 5.96 -35.20 25.30
C CYS A 405 4.85 -34.26 25.81
N GLU A 406 4.15 -34.64 26.88
CA GLU A 406 3.13 -33.79 27.51
C GLU A 406 3.73 -32.44 27.91
N ASN A 407 3.45 -31.42 27.09
CA ASN A 407 3.61 -30.04 27.51
C ASN A 407 2.40 -29.69 28.36
N LYS A 408 2.61 -29.04 29.52
CA LYS A 408 1.55 -28.52 30.40
C LYS A 408 0.80 -27.37 29.71
N MET A 409 0.16 -27.64 28.58
CA MET A 409 -0.77 -26.72 27.95
C MET A 409 -2.12 -26.96 28.59
N GLU A 410 -2.67 -25.95 29.27
CA GLU A 410 -4.09 -25.96 29.60
C GLU A 410 -4.85 -26.10 28.27
N LYS A 411 -5.54 -27.23 28.06
CA LYS A 411 -6.39 -27.40 26.90
C LYS A 411 -7.51 -26.36 27.00
N PRO A 412 -7.64 -25.41 26.07
CA PRO A 412 -8.71 -24.43 26.09
C PRO A 412 -10.08 -25.13 26.07
N GLY A 413 -11.10 -24.52 26.66
CA GLY A 413 -12.49 -25.02 26.59
C GLY A 413 -13.03 -25.01 25.16
N VAL A 414 -12.51 -24.10 24.33
CA VAL A 414 -12.74 -24.01 22.88
C VAL A 414 -11.63 -24.70 22.08
N PHE A 415 -11.99 -25.67 21.24
CA PHE A 415 -11.09 -26.44 20.39
C PHE A 415 -10.74 -25.71 19.09
N LEU A 416 -11.75 -25.24 18.35
CA LEU A 416 -11.58 -24.52 17.08
C LEU A 416 -12.35 -23.20 17.11
N ILE A 417 -11.70 -22.17 16.56
CA ILE A 417 -12.32 -20.89 16.26
C ILE A 417 -12.18 -20.65 14.76
N ASP A 418 -13.27 -20.25 14.11
CA ASP A 418 -13.20 -19.72 12.75
C ASP A 418 -14.02 -18.44 12.61
N ILE A 419 -13.67 -17.63 11.62
CA ILE A 419 -14.37 -16.37 11.33
C ILE A 419 -14.82 -16.40 9.88
N ALA A 420 -16.13 -16.32 9.67
CA ALA A 420 -16.75 -16.43 8.37
C ALA A 420 -17.58 -15.18 8.03
N PRO A 421 -17.67 -14.81 6.73
CA PRO A 421 -18.65 -13.84 6.27
C PRO A 421 -20.06 -14.39 6.50
N PHE A 422 -20.95 -13.58 7.06
CA PHE A 422 -22.34 -13.98 7.30
C PHE A 422 -23.29 -12.82 7.04
N GLU A 423 -24.16 -12.97 6.06
CA GLU A 423 -24.99 -11.87 5.52
C GLU A 423 -24.11 -10.68 5.09
N GLU A 424 -24.36 -9.46 5.59
CA GLU A 424 -23.50 -8.28 5.36
C GLU A 424 -22.44 -8.07 6.45
N GLY A 425 -22.33 -9.01 7.39
CA GLY A 425 -21.51 -8.93 8.60
C GLY A 425 -20.46 -10.04 8.71
N ILE A 426 -19.97 -10.21 9.93
CA ILE A 426 -18.95 -11.21 10.30
C ILE A 426 -19.53 -12.06 11.43
N ALA A 427 -19.41 -13.39 11.28
CA ALA A 427 -19.74 -14.37 12.30
C ALA A 427 -18.46 -15.01 12.86
N VAL A 428 -18.41 -15.16 14.18
CA VAL A 428 -17.33 -15.89 14.87
C VAL A 428 -17.88 -17.21 15.35
N ILE A 429 -17.28 -18.31 14.93
CA ILE A 429 -17.71 -19.68 15.19
C ILE A 429 -16.79 -20.29 16.24
N ASN A 430 -17.37 -20.85 17.30
CA ASN A 430 -16.68 -21.56 18.37
C ASN A 430 -17.13 -23.02 18.40
N VAL A 431 -16.17 -23.93 18.30
CA VAL A 431 -16.36 -25.37 18.54
C VAL A 431 -15.72 -25.70 19.88
N LYS A 432 -16.52 -26.05 20.89
CA LYS A 432 -16.03 -26.37 22.24
C LYS A 432 -15.56 -27.82 22.33
N CYS A 433 -14.62 -28.09 23.23
CA CYS A 433 -14.22 -29.45 23.60
C CYS A 433 -15.38 -30.29 24.20
N SER A 434 -16.47 -29.65 24.62
CA SER A 434 -17.70 -30.31 25.09
C SER A 434 -18.59 -30.80 23.96
N GLY A 435 -18.27 -30.50 22.70
CA GLY A 435 -19.09 -30.82 21.54
C GLY A 435 -20.06 -29.72 21.10
N GLU A 436 -20.26 -28.67 21.90
CA GLU A 436 -21.15 -27.56 21.52
C GLU A 436 -20.51 -26.65 20.46
N CYS A 437 -21.21 -26.47 19.34
CA CYS A 437 -20.85 -25.53 18.28
C CYS A 437 -21.77 -24.30 18.34
N MET A 438 -21.18 -23.11 18.54
CA MET A 438 -21.90 -21.84 18.66
C MET A 438 -21.36 -20.81 17.65
N ALA A 439 -22.23 -19.94 17.13
CA ALA A 439 -21.81 -18.77 16.37
C ALA A 439 -22.26 -17.47 17.03
N PHE A 440 -21.38 -16.47 17.03
CA PHE A 440 -21.66 -15.11 17.46
C PHE A 440 -21.76 -14.22 16.24
N VAL A 441 -22.94 -13.67 15.99
CA VAL A 441 -23.24 -12.86 14.80
C VAL A 441 -23.52 -11.43 15.21
N THR A 442 -22.93 -10.50 14.46
CA THR A 442 -23.12 -9.06 14.67
C THR A 442 -24.44 -8.60 14.04
N SER A 443 -25.36 -8.07 14.87
CA SER A 443 -26.56 -7.39 14.40
C SER A 443 -26.43 -5.87 14.53
N ALA A 444 -27.41 -5.11 14.03
CA ALA A 444 -27.36 -3.65 13.99
C ALA A 444 -27.11 -2.95 15.34
N SER A 445 -27.32 -3.61 16.49
CA SER A 445 -27.05 -3.04 17.83
C SER A 445 -26.55 -4.04 18.89
N GLN A 446 -26.68 -5.35 18.67
CA GLN A 446 -26.30 -6.40 19.65
C GLN A 446 -25.59 -7.58 18.99
N VAL A 447 -24.75 -8.28 19.75
CA VAL A 447 -24.19 -9.58 19.35
C VAL A 447 -25.19 -10.66 19.72
N LYS A 448 -25.62 -11.47 18.75
CA LYS A 448 -26.51 -12.61 18.97
C LYS A 448 -25.70 -13.91 18.99
N SER A 449 -25.95 -14.77 19.97
CA SER A 449 -25.45 -16.15 19.97
C SER A 449 -26.45 -17.07 19.26
N LEU A 450 -25.93 -17.94 18.40
CA LEU A 450 -26.67 -18.94 17.64
C LEU A 450 -26.09 -20.30 17.96
N PHE A 451 -26.94 -21.25 18.35
CA PHE A 451 -26.55 -22.66 18.43
C PHE A 451 -26.51 -23.25 17.03
N LEU A 452 -25.40 -23.88 16.66
CA LEU A 452 -25.18 -24.42 15.32
C LEU A 452 -25.31 -25.93 15.26
N ALA A 453 -24.69 -26.64 16.20
CA ALA A 453 -24.63 -28.10 16.21
C ALA A 453 -24.09 -28.63 17.56
N TYR A 454 -24.25 -29.93 17.76
CA TYR A 454 -23.51 -30.70 18.75
C TYR A 454 -22.71 -31.79 18.01
N GLU A 455 -21.41 -31.86 18.24
CA GLU A 455 -20.48 -32.81 17.61
C GLU A 455 -19.72 -33.62 18.67
N GLU A 456 -19.70 -34.95 18.52
CA GLU A 456 -19.05 -35.82 19.51
C GLU A 456 -17.53 -35.92 19.31
N LYS A 457 -17.05 -35.81 18.07
CA LYS A 457 -15.62 -35.96 17.71
C LYS A 457 -14.98 -34.63 17.35
N THR A 458 -14.92 -33.71 18.30
CA THR A 458 -14.37 -32.37 18.07
C THR A 458 -12.88 -32.37 17.79
N ASP A 459 -12.15 -33.36 18.29
CA ASP A 459 -10.70 -33.53 18.12
C ASP A 459 -10.26 -33.72 16.66
N GLN A 460 -11.18 -34.14 15.79
CA GLN A 460 -10.90 -34.39 14.37
C GLN A 460 -11.32 -33.23 13.45
N VAL A 461 -11.89 -32.14 13.98
CA VAL A 461 -12.40 -31.02 13.18
C VAL A 461 -11.26 -30.10 12.74
N THR A 462 -11.22 -29.73 11.46
CA THR A 462 -10.12 -28.96 10.86
C THR A 462 -10.53 -27.59 10.34
N CYS A 463 -11.76 -27.43 9.84
CA CYS A 463 -12.30 -26.14 9.38
C CYS A 463 -13.84 -26.13 9.44
N CYS A 464 -14.44 -24.94 9.36
CA CYS A 464 -15.89 -24.80 9.30
C CYS A 464 -16.35 -23.64 8.40
N LEU A 465 -17.61 -23.72 7.95
CA LEU A 465 -18.27 -22.68 7.15
C LEU A 465 -19.67 -22.44 7.70
N LEU A 466 -20.06 -21.17 7.79
CA LEU A 466 -21.41 -20.74 8.15
C LEU A 466 -21.93 -19.76 7.10
N TYR A 467 -23.11 -20.03 6.55
CA TYR A 467 -23.79 -19.11 5.63
C TYR A 467 -25.31 -19.28 5.75
N LYS A 468 -26.06 -18.37 5.12
CA LYS A 468 -27.52 -18.36 5.20
C LYS A 468 -28.14 -18.15 3.82
N ARG A 469 -29.14 -18.99 3.52
CA ARG A 469 -30.04 -18.82 2.36
C ARG A 469 -31.47 -18.69 2.86
N LYS A 470 -32.25 -19.78 2.81
CA LYS A 470 -33.55 -19.91 3.50
C LYS A 470 -33.35 -20.32 4.95
N ASP A 471 -32.48 -21.31 5.16
CA ASP A 471 -32.06 -21.81 6.47
C ASP A 471 -30.61 -21.39 6.77
N ILE A 472 -30.21 -21.51 8.05
CA ILE A 472 -28.82 -21.34 8.48
C ILE A 472 -28.10 -22.66 8.23
N ILE A 473 -27.06 -22.63 7.40
CA ILE A 473 -26.31 -23.83 6.99
C ILE A 473 -24.94 -23.79 7.65
N PHE A 474 -24.62 -24.84 8.40
CA PHE A 474 -23.33 -25.01 9.06
C PHE A 474 -22.64 -26.25 8.51
N VAL A 475 -21.37 -26.12 8.12
CA VAL A 475 -20.58 -27.21 7.53
C VAL A 475 -19.27 -27.34 8.30
N MET A 476 -18.88 -28.58 8.64
CA MET A 476 -17.59 -28.89 9.26
C MET A 476 -16.79 -29.88 8.42
N GLY A 477 -15.49 -29.65 8.30
CA GLY A 477 -14.53 -30.55 7.68
C GLY A 477 -13.69 -31.26 8.74
N TYR A 478 -13.26 -32.49 8.42
CA TYR A 478 -12.50 -33.34 9.34
C TYR A 478 -11.12 -33.75 8.79
N GLN A 479 -10.24 -34.16 9.71
CA GLN A 479 -8.90 -34.67 9.41
C GLN A 479 -8.91 -35.95 8.55
N HIS A 480 -9.92 -36.79 8.70
CA HIS A 480 -10.09 -38.01 7.89
C HIS A 480 -10.73 -37.74 6.50
N GLY A 481 -10.90 -36.48 6.13
CA GLY A 481 -11.44 -36.08 4.83
C GLY A 481 -12.97 -36.09 4.73
N GLY A 482 -13.68 -36.32 5.84
CA GLY A 482 -15.14 -36.26 5.90
C GLY A 482 -15.69 -34.83 6.02
N ILE A 483 -16.99 -34.67 5.77
CA ILE A 483 -17.72 -33.41 5.90
C ILE A 483 -19.08 -33.66 6.54
N ASN A 484 -19.45 -32.86 7.54
CA ASN A 484 -20.78 -32.89 8.16
C ASN A 484 -21.51 -31.57 7.92
N VAL A 485 -22.82 -31.65 7.66
CA VAL A 485 -23.68 -30.50 7.35
C VAL A 485 -24.90 -30.49 8.28
N TRP A 486 -25.19 -29.33 8.85
CA TRP A 486 -26.36 -29.06 9.68
C TRP A 486 -27.22 -27.95 9.06
N LEU A 487 -28.54 -28.09 9.21
CA LEU A 487 -29.53 -27.08 8.85
C LEU A 487 -30.22 -26.60 10.13
N SER A 488 -30.02 -25.32 10.48
CA SER A 488 -30.65 -24.67 11.62
C SER A 488 -30.57 -25.48 12.94
N GLY A 489 -29.42 -26.12 13.20
CA GLY A 489 -29.19 -26.94 14.40
C GLY A 489 -29.39 -28.45 14.21
N VAL A 490 -30.02 -28.87 13.12
CA VAL A 490 -30.38 -30.29 12.88
C VAL A 490 -29.39 -30.93 11.91
N PRO A 491 -28.79 -32.09 12.22
CA PRO A 491 -27.88 -32.78 11.30
C PRO A 491 -28.63 -33.19 10.03
N LYS A 492 -28.09 -32.81 8.88
CA LYS A 492 -28.70 -33.06 7.57
C LYS A 492 -27.96 -34.14 6.79
N CYS A 493 -26.64 -34.05 6.70
CA CYS A 493 -25.82 -34.94 5.89
C CYS A 493 -24.45 -35.16 6.52
N VAL A 494 -23.94 -36.38 6.40
CA VAL A 494 -22.57 -36.78 6.77
C VAL A 494 -21.98 -37.43 5.54
N ILE A 495 -20.93 -36.84 5.01
CA ILE A 495 -20.27 -37.28 3.76
C ILE A 495 -18.89 -37.81 4.15
N PRO A 496 -18.74 -39.14 4.25
CA PRO A 496 -17.46 -39.74 4.64
C PRO A 496 -16.46 -39.68 3.48
N MET A 497 -15.19 -39.42 3.81
CA MET A 497 -14.04 -39.55 2.89
C MET A 497 -14.18 -38.80 1.55
N VAL A 498 -14.66 -37.56 1.58
CA VAL A 498 -14.69 -36.67 0.40
C VAL A 498 -13.29 -36.43 -0.14
N HIS A 499 -12.32 -36.31 0.77
CA HIS A 499 -10.91 -36.18 0.46
C HIS A 499 -10.14 -37.37 1.03
N THR A 500 -9.02 -37.71 0.39
CA THR A 500 -8.05 -38.70 0.89
C THR A 500 -7.12 -38.14 1.98
N GLY A 501 -7.23 -36.85 2.29
CA GLY A 501 -6.52 -36.14 3.34
C GLY A 501 -7.44 -35.17 4.07
N ALA A 502 -6.89 -34.40 5.01
CA ALA A 502 -7.66 -33.47 5.85
C ALA A 502 -8.34 -32.36 5.02
N VAL A 503 -9.60 -32.06 5.35
CA VAL A 503 -10.32 -30.91 4.76
C VAL A 503 -9.89 -29.63 5.47
N ASP A 504 -8.97 -28.86 4.91
CA ASP A 504 -8.42 -27.68 5.58
C ASP A 504 -9.16 -26.37 5.26
N ARG A 505 -9.94 -26.36 4.16
CA ARG A 505 -10.75 -25.21 3.76
C ARG A 505 -12.12 -25.64 3.22
N ILE A 506 -13.15 -24.91 3.62
CA ILE A 506 -14.49 -24.95 3.02
C ILE A 506 -14.85 -23.51 2.63
N ILE A 507 -15.20 -23.27 1.37
CA ILE A 507 -15.35 -21.92 0.80
C ILE A 507 -16.72 -21.80 0.14
N LEU A 508 -17.45 -20.74 0.48
CA LEU A 508 -18.72 -20.39 -0.15
C LEU A 508 -18.49 -19.84 -1.57
N LEU A 509 -19.22 -20.34 -2.55
CA LEU A 509 -19.18 -19.81 -3.91
C LEU A 509 -19.97 -18.49 -3.99
N PRO A 510 -19.50 -17.48 -4.74
CA PRO A 510 -20.22 -16.22 -4.89
C PRO A 510 -21.57 -16.44 -5.59
N GLU A 511 -22.65 -15.87 -5.02
CA GLU A 511 -23.99 -15.88 -5.63
C GLU A 511 -24.04 -14.94 -6.85
N GLU A 512 -23.49 -15.36 -7.98
CA GLU A 512 -23.71 -14.73 -9.27
C GLU A 512 -24.61 -15.60 -10.15
N LYS A 513 -25.37 -14.98 -11.06
CA LYS A 513 -26.35 -15.64 -11.93
C LYS A 513 -25.68 -16.60 -12.91
N GLY A 514 -25.27 -17.77 -12.45
CA GLY A 514 -24.63 -18.83 -13.22
C GLY A 514 -25.40 -20.16 -13.18
N HIS A 515 -25.07 -21.06 -14.09
CA HIS A 515 -25.73 -22.35 -14.36
C HIS A 515 -25.34 -23.49 -13.39
N LEU A 516 -24.57 -23.22 -12.34
CA LEU A 516 -24.05 -24.22 -11.39
C LEU A 516 -24.95 -24.33 -10.15
N GLU A 517 -25.55 -25.50 -9.93
CA GLU A 517 -26.37 -25.83 -8.74
C GLU A 517 -25.49 -26.18 -7.53
N ALA A 518 -24.48 -25.36 -7.20
CA ALA A 518 -23.53 -25.59 -6.13
C ALA A 518 -23.42 -24.42 -5.15
N ASP A 519 -23.33 -24.71 -3.85
CA ASP A 519 -23.27 -23.68 -2.81
C ASP A 519 -21.83 -23.44 -2.31
N PHE A 520 -21.07 -24.50 -2.08
CA PHE A 520 -19.72 -24.40 -1.54
C PHE A 520 -18.78 -25.45 -2.12
N ILE A 521 -17.48 -25.22 -1.92
CA ILE A 521 -16.42 -26.16 -2.24
C ILE A 521 -15.68 -26.59 -0.98
N SER A 522 -15.25 -27.84 -0.93
CA SER A 522 -14.30 -28.34 0.06
C SER A 522 -12.94 -28.57 -0.60
N VAL A 523 -11.89 -28.26 0.13
CA VAL A 523 -10.52 -28.30 -0.38
C VAL A 523 -9.64 -29.02 0.63
N CYS A 524 -8.78 -29.90 0.10
CA CYS A 524 -7.62 -30.43 0.80
C CYS A 524 -6.38 -29.88 0.10
N THR A 525 -5.79 -28.82 0.66
CA THR A 525 -4.64 -28.15 0.06
C THR A 525 -3.43 -29.06 0.02
N GLU A 526 -3.20 -29.89 1.05
CA GLU A 526 -2.10 -30.86 1.12
C GLU A 526 -2.12 -31.81 -0.09
N ARG A 527 -3.27 -32.35 -0.46
CA ARG A 527 -3.41 -33.28 -1.61
C ARG A 527 -3.75 -32.58 -2.92
N GLY A 528 -4.04 -31.29 -2.85
CA GLY A 528 -4.45 -30.46 -3.97
C GLY A 528 -5.81 -30.80 -4.58
N THR A 529 -6.70 -31.43 -3.81
CA THR A 529 -8.02 -31.87 -4.27
C THR A 529 -9.10 -30.83 -3.92
N VAL A 530 -10.01 -30.59 -4.85
CA VAL A 530 -11.13 -29.67 -4.71
C VAL A 530 -12.42 -30.40 -5.08
N VAL A 531 -13.42 -30.32 -4.20
CA VAL A 531 -14.72 -30.96 -4.40
C VAL A 531 -15.81 -29.89 -4.38
N VAL A 532 -16.76 -30.00 -5.30
CA VAL A 532 -17.93 -29.11 -5.41
C VAL A 532 -19.17 -29.82 -4.88
N HIS A 533 -19.88 -29.16 -3.98
CA HIS A 533 -21.06 -29.72 -3.31
C HIS A 533 -22.36 -29.14 -3.88
N HIS A 534 -23.34 -30.02 -4.08
CA HIS A 534 -24.67 -29.62 -4.55
C HIS A 534 -25.37 -28.69 -3.54
N SER A 535 -26.11 -27.71 -4.05
CA SER A 535 -26.84 -26.73 -3.25
C SER A 535 -27.92 -27.33 -2.33
N GLU A 536 -28.77 -28.23 -2.84
CA GLU A 536 -29.86 -28.84 -2.05
C GLU A 536 -29.50 -30.14 -1.31
N THR A 537 -28.76 -31.07 -1.94
CA THR A 537 -28.43 -32.38 -1.36
C THR A 537 -27.12 -32.38 -0.57
N PHE A 538 -26.24 -31.38 -0.79
CA PHE A 538 -24.88 -31.31 -0.26
C PHE A 538 -23.93 -32.42 -0.72
N GLU A 539 -24.40 -33.36 -1.54
CA GLU A 539 -23.58 -34.46 -2.05
C GLU A 539 -22.47 -33.96 -2.97
N CYS A 540 -21.40 -34.74 -3.06
CA CYS A 540 -20.29 -34.49 -3.96
C CYS A 540 -20.74 -34.57 -5.42
N THR A 541 -20.72 -33.45 -6.13
CA THR A 541 -21.11 -33.40 -7.56
C THR A 541 -19.92 -33.53 -8.50
N ARG A 542 -18.80 -32.90 -8.15
CA ARG A 542 -17.64 -32.74 -9.02
C ARG A 542 -16.37 -32.76 -8.18
N ILE A 543 -15.33 -33.38 -8.70
CA ILE A 543 -14.00 -33.43 -8.10
C ILE A 543 -13.00 -33.05 -9.17
N PHE A 544 -12.07 -32.17 -8.84
CA PHE A 544 -10.93 -31.86 -9.67
C PHE A 544 -9.69 -31.62 -8.81
N GLN A 545 -8.51 -31.70 -9.44
CA GLN A 545 -7.24 -31.67 -8.73
C GLN A 545 -6.26 -30.72 -9.40
N SER A 546 -5.40 -30.12 -8.60
CA SER A 546 -4.23 -29.41 -9.10
C SER A 546 -3.21 -30.37 -9.73
N PRO A 547 -2.24 -29.88 -10.53
CA PRO A 547 -1.23 -30.74 -11.16
C PRO A 547 -0.41 -31.53 -10.13
N CYS A 548 -0.21 -30.96 -8.95
CA CYS A 548 0.52 -31.56 -7.84
C CYS A 548 0.08 -31.01 -6.48
N ALA A 549 0.60 -31.59 -5.40
CA ALA A 549 0.43 -31.10 -4.05
C ALA A 549 1.50 -30.05 -3.66
N PRO A 550 1.20 -29.07 -2.79
CA PRO A 550 -0.12 -28.65 -2.35
C PRO A 550 -0.75 -27.66 -3.35
N LEU A 551 -2.06 -27.51 -3.28
CA LEU A 551 -2.79 -26.42 -3.94
C LEU A 551 -2.42 -25.09 -3.29
N THR A 552 -1.83 -24.20 -4.07
CA THR A 552 -1.35 -22.87 -3.65
C THR A 552 -2.31 -21.74 -3.98
N SER A 553 -3.11 -21.88 -5.04
CA SER A 553 -4.09 -20.88 -5.49
C SER A 553 -5.22 -21.58 -6.24
N LEU A 554 -6.45 -21.06 -6.11
CA LEU A 554 -7.63 -21.57 -6.81
C LEU A 554 -8.38 -20.41 -7.45
N ILE A 555 -8.05 -20.08 -8.70
CA ILE A 555 -8.72 -18.98 -9.41
C ILE A 555 -10.00 -19.49 -10.04
N TRP A 556 -11.12 -18.93 -9.60
CA TRP A 556 -12.43 -19.22 -10.14
C TRP A 556 -12.90 -18.07 -11.03
N ASP A 557 -13.33 -18.41 -12.25
CA ASP A 557 -13.91 -17.46 -13.20
C ASP A 557 -15.40 -17.80 -13.40
N PRO A 558 -16.33 -17.11 -12.70
CA PRO A 558 -17.75 -17.40 -12.80
C PRO A 558 -18.35 -16.98 -14.15
N GLN A 559 -17.65 -16.17 -14.97
CA GLN A 559 -18.14 -15.75 -16.28
C GLN A 559 -17.84 -16.76 -17.38
N THR A 560 -16.80 -17.59 -17.19
CA THR A 560 -16.31 -18.49 -18.23
C THR A 560 -16.46 -19.98 -17.88
N ASP A 561 -17.04 -20.31 -16.72
CA ASP A 561 -17.20 -21.69 -16.21
C ASP A 561 -15.88 -22.49 -16.14
N TYR A 562 -14.75 -21.77 -16.01
CA TYR A 562 -13.42 -22.35 -15.86
C TYR A 562 -12.85 -22.09 -14.46
N ALA A 563 -12.14 -23.09 -13.94
CA ALA A 563 -11.35 -22.99 -12.72
C ALA A 563 -9.87 -23.29 -13.01
N TYR A 564 -8.98 -22.56 -12.35
CA TYR A 564 -7.55 -22.81 -12.35
C TYR A 564 -7.15 -23.36 -10.97
N ALA A 565 -6.74 -24.62 -10.93
CA ALA A 565 -6.17 -25.24 -9.74
C ALA A 565 -4.64 -25.19 -9.83
N ILE A 566 -3.99 -24.41 -8.97
CA ILE A 566 -2.57 -24.03 -9.12
C ILE A 566 -1.74 -24.55 -7.98
N SER A 567 -0.61 -25.16 -8.32
CA SER A 567 0.40 -25.66 -7.38
C SER A 567 1.75 -25.10 -7.75
N GLY A 568 2.15 -24.03 -7.06
CA GLY A 568 3.36 -23.30 -7.38
C GLY A 568 3.27 -22.65 -8.77
N SER A 569 4.06 -23.13 -9.72
CA SER A 569 4.14 -22.60 -11.10
C SER A 569 3.26 -23.36 -12.08
N ALA A 570 2.77 -24.54 -11.70
CA ALA A 570 1.93 -25.37 -12.55
C ALA A 570 0.45 -25.13 -12.20
N GLY A 571 -0.41 -25.04 -13.20
CA GLY A 571 -1.86 -24.89 -13.03
C GLY A 571 -2.64 -25.74 -14.00
N ASN A 572 -3.68 -26.42 -13.50
CA ASN A 572 -4.64 -27.14 -14.33
C ASN A 572 -5.84 -26.22 -14.64
N LEU A 573 -6.15 -26.07 -15.92
CA LEU A 573 -7.37 -25.42 -16.40
C LEU A 573 -8.48 -26.45 -16.52
N TRP A 574 -9.50 -26.33 -15.69
CA TRP A 574 -10.64 -27.22 -15.63
C TRP A 574 -11.90 -26.54 -16.19
N HIS A 575 -12.59 -27.22 -17.09
CA HIS A 575 -13.98 -26.89 -17.43
C HIS A 575 -14.91 -27.47 -16.36
N ILE A 576 -15.51 -26.62 -15.53
CA ILE A 576 -16.23 -27.04 -14.31
C ILE A 576 -17.47 -27.89 -14.62
N PRO A 577 -18.35 -27.55 -15.58
CA PRO A 577 -19.59 -28.30 -15.83
C PRO A 577 -19.32 -29.77 -16.21
N THR A 578 -18.27 -30.02 -17.00
CA THR A 578 -17.91 -31.37 -17.49
C THR A 578 -16.78 -32.02 -16.70
N CYS A 579 -16.15 -31.34 -15.75
CA CYS A 579 -14.91 -31.80 -15.09
C CYS A 579 -13.80 -32.23 -16.07
N ARG A 580 -13.71 -31.56 -17.23
CA ARG A 580 -12.68 -31.89 -18.23
C ARG A 580 -11.43 -31.04 -17.98
N LEU A 581 -10.28 -31.69 -17.89
CA LEU A 581 -8.99 -31.00 -17.92
C LEU A 581 -8.72 -30.52 -19.36
N GLU A 582 -8.68 -29.21 -19.56
CA GLU A 582 -8.43 -28.60 -20.87
C GLU A 582 -6.94 -28.46 -21.14
N ARG A 583 -6.19 -27.91 -20.16
CA ARG A 583 -4.76 -27.62 -20.30
C ARG A 583 -4.02 -27.68 -18.96
N VAL A 584 -2.73 -27.98 -19.03
CA VAL A 584 -1.75 -27.78 -17.96
C VAL A 584 -0.87 -26.60 -18.34
N ILE A 585 -0.74 -25.62 -17.45
CA ILE A 585 -0.06 -24.34 -17.67
C ILE A 585 1.15 -24.29 -16.73
N TYR A 586 2.33 -23.89 -17.22
CA TYR A 586 3.57 -23.83 -16.44
C TYR A 586 4.08 -22.39 -16.19
N ASP A 587 3.30 -21.39 -16.62
CA ASP A 587 3.55 -19.96 -16.40
C ASP A 587 2.25 -19.27 -15.97
N PHE A 588 2.17 -18.98 -14.68
CA PHE A 588 0.98 -18.39 -14.06
C PHE A 588 1.08 -16.86 -13.89
N SER A 589 2.22 -16.24 -14.24
CA SER A 589 2.44 -14.81 -14.04
C SER A 589 1.49 -13.92 -14.84
N ALA A 590 0.95 -14.45 -15.95
CA ALA A 590 0.00 -13.78 -16.83
C ALA A 590 -1.47 -13.85 -16.36
N ILE A 591 -1.82 -14.74 -15.42
CA ILE A 591 -3.18 -14.91 -14.92
C ILE A 591 -3.34 -14.00 -13.69
N SER A 592 -3.54 -12.72 -13.95
CA SER A 592 -3.84 -11.74 -12.90
C SER A 592 -5.32 -11.81 -12.49
N GLU A 593 -5.59 -11.47 -11.22
CA GLU A 593 -6.93 -11.15 -10.74
C GLU A 593 -7.51 -10.02 -11.61
N GLY A 594 -8.37 -10.40 -12.54
CA GLY A 594 -9.13 -9.50 -13.40
C GLY A 594 -10.50 -9.22 -12.80
N PRO A 595 -11.26 -8.25 -13.35
CA PRO A 595 -12.64 -8.03 -12.93
C PRO A 595 -13.48 -9.30 -13.14
N GLY A 596 -13.79 -10.01 -12.05
CA GLY A 596 -14.56 -11.26 -12.03
C GLY A 596 -13.75 -12.51 -11.67
N ARG A 597 -12.42 -12.52 -11.85
CA ARG A 597 -11.56 -13.66 -11.47
C ARG A 597 -11.03 -13.48 -10.06
N ARG A 598 -11.40 -14.39 -9.17
CA ARG A 598 -10.98 -14.36 -7.76
C ARG A 598 -10.25 -15.63 -7.38
N ASP A 599 -9.15 -15.50 -6.65
CA ASP A 599 -8.53 -16.63 -5.97
C ASP A 599 -9.34 -16.96 -4.71
N LEU A 600 -10.03 -18.09 -4.73
CA LEU A 600 -10.88 -18.55 -3.63
C LEU A 600 -10.09 -18.95 -2.38
N LEU A 601 -8.77 -19.18 -2.48
CA LEU A 601 -7.91 -19.46 -1.33
C LEU A 601 -7.42 -18.19 -0.62
N THR A 602 -7.66 -17.00 -1.19
CA THR A 602 -7.35 -15.74 -0.53
C THR A 602 -8.28 -15.48 0.65
N SER A 603 -7.88 -14.57 1.53
CA SER A 603 -8.68 -14.21 2.70
C SER A 603 -10.06 -13.68 2.28
N PRO A 604 -11.16 -14.14 2.92
CA PRO A 604 -12.49 -13.67 2.56
C PRO A 604 -12.62 -12.17 2.83
N GLU A 605 -13.16 -11.45 1.85
CA GLU A 605 -13.42 -10.02 1.91
C GLU A 605 -14.92 -9.75 2.08
N VAL A 606 -15.26 -8.95 3.09
CA VAL A 606 -16.63 -8.46 3.32
C VAL A 606 -16.61 -6.94 3.18
N GLY A 607 -16.98 -6.47 2.00
CA GLY A 607 -16.94 -5.04 1.67
C GLY A 607 -15.51 -4.49 1.70
N LEU A 608 -15.16 -3.73 2.74
CA LEU A 608 -13.85 -3.09 2.91
C LEU A 608 -12.98 -3.73 4.01
N VAL A 609 -13.45 -4.86 4.56
CA VAL A 609 -12.80 -5.60 5.64
C VAL A 609 -12.38 -6.97 5.13
N THR A 610 -11.10 -7.28 5.26
CA THR A 610 -10.53 -8.59 4.92
C THR A 610 -10.27 -9.37 6.21
N ILE A 611 -10.75 -10.61 6.29
CA ILE A 611 -10.50 -11.47 7.46
C ILE A 611 -9.19 -12.22 7.23
N ASP A 612 -8.18 -11.91 8.03
CA ASP A 612 -6.88 -12.54 7.92
C ASP A 612 -6.68 -13.63 8.99
N ARG A 613 -6.35 -14.84 8.52
CA ARG A 613 -6.02 -16.01 9.33
C ARG A 613 -4.54 -16.33 9.20
N ILE A 614 -3.85 -16.40 10.33
CA ILE A 614 -2.43 -16.77 10.44
C ILE A 614 -2.34 -17.92 11.44
N VAL A 615 -1.54 -18.96 11.13
CA VAL A 615 -1.34 -20.08 12.05
C VAL A 615 0.12 -20.09 12.50
N ILE A 616 0.35 -19.90 13.80
CA ILE A 616 1.70 -19.87 14.40
C ILE A 616 1.68 -20.71 15.67
N CYS A 617 2.70 -21.55 15.87
CA CYS A 617 2.82 -22.44 17.04
C CYS A 617 1.55 -23.27 17.29
N GLY A 618 0.92 -23.78 16.22
CA GLY A 618 -0.32 -24.58 16.30
C GLY A 618 -1.60 -23.81 16.61
N ARG A 619 -1.51 -22.48 16.83
CA ARG A 619 -2.65 -21.62 17.15
C ARG A 619 -3.06 -20.79 15.95
N THR A 620 -4.37 -20.68 15.74
CA THR A 620 -4.97 -19.78 14.75
C THR A 620 -5.15 -18.40 15.35
N HIS A 621 -4.47 -17.40 14.77
CA HIS A 621 -4.62 -15.99 15.08
C HIS A 621 -5.44 -15.30 13.99
N PHE A 622 -6.40 -14.49 14.42
CA PHE A 622 -7.28 -13.74 13.51
C PHE A 622 -6.99 -12.25 13.60
N SER A 623 -7.01 -11.59 12.45
CA SER A 623 -6.98 -10.14 12.37
C SER A 623 -7.93 -9.60 11.31
N LEU A 624 -8.57 -8.46 11.58
CA LEU A 624 -9.41 -7.77 10.63
C LEU A 624 -8.58 -6.69 9.95
N ILE A 625 -8.30 -6.86 8.67
CA ILE A 625 -7.57 -5.88 7.86
C ILE A 625 -8.59 -4.92 7.26
N VAL A 626 -8.57 -3.66 7.69
CA VAL A 626 -9.51 -2.64 7.23
C VAL A 626 -8.80 -1.67 6.29
N ASN A 627 -9.35 -1.46 5.10
CA ASN A 627 -8.84 -0.44 4.17
C ASN A 627 -9.53 0.90 4.40
N PHE A 628 -8.79 1.86 4.99
CA PHE A 628 -9.37 3.12 5.48
C PHE A 628 -9.67 4.14 4.40
N LEU A 629 -8.91 4.16 3.31
CA LEU A 629 -9.08 5.21 2.29
C LEU A 629 -10.44 5.05 1.58
N PRO A 630 -10.81 3.86 1.05
CA PRO A 630 -12.15 3.66 0.52
C PRO A 630 -13.24 3.80 1.59
N LEU A 631 -12.94 3.44 2.84
CA LEU A 631 -13.91 3.58 3.94
C LEU A 631 -14.27 5.05 4.18
N ILE A 632 -13.27 5.94 4.22
CA ILE A 632 -13.48 7.38 4.32
C ILE A 632 -14.30 7.89 3.13
N ASP A 633 -13.99 7.45 1.92
CA ASP A 633 -14.76 7.85 0.73
C ASP A 633 -16.22 7.40 0.83
N THR A 634 -16.49 6.17 1.26
CA THR A 634 -17.87 5.68 1.46
C THR A 634 -18.62 6.45 2.55
N LEU A 635 -17.97 6.80 3.67
CA LEU A 635 -18.57 7.57 4.77
C LEU A 635 -18.78 9.05 4.42
N THR A 636 -18.01 9.62 3.50
CA THR A 636 -18.28 10.99 3.01
C THR A 636 -19.46 11.06 2.05
N GLN A 637 -19.81 9.94 1.40
CA GLN A 637 -20.89 9.83 0.43
C GLN A 637 -22.22 9.32 1.02
N ARG A 638 -22.19 8.49 2.08
CA ARG A 638 -23.36 7.91 2.76
C ARG A 638 -23.34 8.21 4.26
N ASP A 639 -24.52 8.27 4.88
CA ASP A 639 -24.61 8.27 6.36
C ASP A 639 -24.07 6.96 6.93
N ALA A 640 -23.42 7.00 8.09
CA ALA A 640 -22.75 5.84 8.70
C ALA A 640 -23.67 4.62 8.93
N CYS A 641 -24.98 4.84 9.07
CA CYS A 641 -25.99 3.78 9.17
C CYS A 641 -26.18 2.97 7.87
N GLY A 642 -25.78 3.52 6.71
CA GLY A 642 -25.84 2.87 5.39
C GLY A 642 -24.57 2.14 4.96
N ALA A 643 -23.56 2.03 5.85
CA ALA A 643 -22.36 1.24 5.62
C ALA A 643 -22.60 -0.25 5.95
N PRO A 644 -21.93 -1.20 5.26
CA PRO A 644 -22.04 -2.64 5.55
C PRO A 644 -21.78 -2.98 7.02
N LEU A 645 -22.43 -4.02 7.56
CA LEU A 645 -22.30 -4.41 8.97
C LEU A 645 -20.84 -4.70 9.36
N ALA A 646 -20.04 -5.27 8.47
CA ALA A 646 -18.60 -5.47 8.70
C ALA A 646 -17.84 -4.14 8.90
N CYS A 647 -18.16 -3.10 8.13
CA CYS A 647 -17.59 -1.77 8.30
C CYS A 647 -18.04 -1.13 9.62
N ARG A 648 -19.29 -1.34 10.03
CA ARG A 648 -19.81 -0.88 11.33
C ARG A 648 -19.12 -1.59 12.50
N LEU A 649 -18.84 -2.89 12.38
CA LEU A 649 -18.04 -3.63 13.34
C LEU A 649 -16.62 -3.03 13.43
N ALA A 650 -15.95 -2.82 12.30
CA ALA A 650 -14.63 -2.20 12.27
C ALA A 650 -14.63 -0.82 12.93
N LEU A 651 -15.63 0.03 12.66
CA LEU A 651 -15.80 1.33 13.33
C LEU A 651 -16.05 1.16 14.83
N SER A 652 -16.88 0.20 15.24
CA SER A 652 -17.13 -0.08 16.67
C SER A 652 -15.85 -0.47 17.40
N ILE A 653 -14.99 -1.27 16.77
CA ILE A 653 -13.69 -1.70 17.33
C ILE A 653 -12.76 -0.50 17.49
N LEU A 654 -12.73 0.40 16.49
CA LEU A 654 -11.85 1.56 16.51
C LEU A 654 -12.20 2.58 17.59
N PHE A 655 -13.50 2.69 17.92
CA PHE A 655 -14.04 3.64 18.89
C PHE A 655 -14.42 3.00 20.24
N SER A 656 -14.28 1.68 20.40
CA SER A 656 -14.66 0.99 21.64
C SER A 656 -13.64 1.25 22.76
N GLY A 657 -13.94 2.20 23.66
CA GLY A 657 -13.19 2.40 24.89
C GLY A 657 -14.01 3.24 25.90
N PRO A 658 -13.96 2.94 27.21
CA PRO A 658 -14.77 3.62 28.24
C PRO A 658 -14.56 5.14 28.33
N LYS A 659 -13.51 5.67 27.70
CA LYS A 659 -13.06 7.06 27.83
C LYS A 659 -12.69 7.72 26.49
N CYS A 660 -12.85 7.05 25.36
CA CYS A 660 -12.07 7.41 24.17
C CYS A 660 -12.61 8.58 23.34
N LEU A 661 -13.93 8.75 23.21
CA LEU A 661 -14.55 9.89 22.52
C LEU A 661 -15.98 10.10 23.06
N ASP A 662 -16.49 11.33 22.90
CA ASP A 662 -17.81 11.79 23.39
C ASP A 662 -18.89 10.69 23.20
N PRO A 663 -19.58 10.22 24.27
CA PRO A 663 -20.57 9.14 24.17
C PRO A 663 -21.66 9.43 23.12
N LYS A 664 -21.90 10.71 22.80
CA LYS A 664 -22.78 11.17 21.72
C LYS A 664 -22.39 10.63 20.33
N LEU A 665 -21.11 10.39 20.06
CA LEU A 665 -20.63 9.88 18.76
C LEU A 665 -20.93 8.39 18.60
N HIS A 666 -20.90 7.64 19.70
CA HIS A 666 -21.31 6.23 19.74
C HIS A 666 -22.83 6.10 19.50
N ASP A 667 -23.63 6.98 20.13
CA ASP A 667 -25.09 7.03 19.96
C ASP A 667 -25.52 7.51 18.55
N LEU A 668 -24.83 8.50 17.98
CA LEU A 668 -25.10 9.04 16.64
C LEU A 668 -24.86 8.04 15.51
N LEU A 669 -23.91 7.11 15.70
CA LEU A 669 -23.53 6.12 14.70
C LEU A 669 -24.30 4.78 14.86
N GLY A 670 -25.10 4.64 15.92
CA GLY A 670 -25.80 3.40 16.25
C GLY A 670 -24.86 2.20 16.32
N LEU A 671 -23.62 2.39 16.81
CA LEU A 671 -22.63 1.32 16.86
C LEU A 671 -23.00 0.31 17.97
N PRO A 672 -22.80 -1.00 17.77
CA PRO A 672 -23.05 -1.99 18.81
C PRO A 672 -22.16 -1.71 20.04
N GLU A 673 -22.71 -1.89 21.25
CA GLU A 673 -21.95 -1.71 22.50
C GLU A 673 -20.73 -2.65 22.52
N ARG A 674 -19.53 -2.06 22.39
CA ARG A 674 -18.21 -2.71 22.45
C ARG A 674 -18.10 -4.10 21.81
N GLY A 675 -18.23 -4.20 20.49
CA GLY A 675 -17.79 -5.39 19.73
C GLY A 675 -18.29 -6.74 20.30
N PHE A 676 -17.48 -7.79 20.20
CA PHE A 676 -17.81 -9.14 20.70
C PHE A 676 -17.68 -9.33 22.23
N ASN A 677 -17.75 -8.26 23.04
CA ASN A 677 -17.61 -8.41 24.49
C ASN A 677 -18.84 -9.14 25.08
N GLY A 678 -18.62 -10.38 25.51
CA GLY A 678 -19.65 -11.28 26.04
C GLY A 678 -19.78 -12.62 25.29
N GLY A 679 -19.17 -12.74 24.11
CA GLY A 679 -19.21 -13.95 23.27
C GLY A 679 -17.91 -14.75 23.20
N GLY A 680 -16.94 -14.50 24.10
CA GLY A 680 -15.65 -15.20 24.09
C GLY A 680 -14.54 -14.55 23.25
N PHE A 681 -14.75 -13.37 22.65
CA PHE A 681 -13.69 -12.60 21.95
C PHE A 681 -13.51 -11.17 22.43
N SER A 682 -12.26 -10.73 22.54
CA SER A 682 -11.88 -9.34 22.79
C SER A 682 -11.04 -8.78 21.64
N VAL A 683 -11.20 -7.49 21.39
CA VAL A 683 -10.24 -6.73 20.58
C VAL A 683 -8.99 -6.55 21.42
N CYS A 684 -7.85 -6.99 20.92
CA CYS A 684 -6.58 -6.77 21.59
C CYS A 684 -6.01 -5.38 21.30
N THR A 685 -5.11 -4.93 22.18
CA THR A 685 -4.28 -3.75 21.96
C THR A 685 -3.56 -3.87 20.63
N VAL A 686 -3.68 -2.86 19.78
CA VAL A 686 -2.93 -2.75 18.53
C VAL A 686 -1.45 -2.54 18.88
N SER A 687 -0.56 -3.19 18.11
CA SER A 687 0.88 -3.15 18.36
C SER A 687 1.44 -1.72 18.27
N ALA A 688 2.53 -1.45 19.00
CA ALA A 688 3.22 -0.16 18.93
C ALA A 688 3.61 0.25 17.49
N GLU A 689 3.85 -0.71 16.59
CA GLU A 689 4.19 -0.46 15.17
C GLU A 689 3.02 0.10 14.35
N GLN A 690 1.78 -0.26 14.70
CA GLN A 690 0.56 0.21 14.03
C GLN A 690 -0.08 1.42 14.72
N SER A 691 0.45 1.88 15.86
CA SER A 691 -0.03 3.03 16.64
C SER A 691 -0.23 4.31 15.80
N ALA A 692 0.75 4.63 14.95
CA ALA A 692 0.70 5.80 14.09
C ALA A 692 -0.38 5.68 13.00
N LYS A 693 -0.50 4.51 12.36
CA LYS A 693 -1.60 4.22 11.43
C LYS A 693 -2.96 4.33 12.14
N TYR A 694 -3.06 3.83 13.37
CA TYR A 694 -4.29 3.91 14.16
C TYR A 694 -4.68 5.37 14.44
N LEU A 695 -3.75 6.19 14.94
CA LEU A 695 -4.00 7.61 15.23
C LEU A 695 -4.44 8.37 13.98
N LEU A 696 -3.73 8.18 12.86
CA LEU A 696 -4.07 8.81 11.58
C LEU A 696 -5.47 8.39 11.09
N ALA A 697 -5.83 7.11 11.26
CA ALA A 697 -7.15 6.61 10.89
C ALA A 697 -8.26 7.26 11.73
N VAL A 698 -8.08 7.35 13.05
CA VAL A 698 -9.06 7.99 13.96
C VAL A 698 -9.24 9.47 13.62
N VAL A 699 -8.15 10.22 13.40
CA VAL A 699 -8.21 11.65 13.06
C VAL A 699 -8.90 11.88 11.72
N LEU A 700 -8.61 11.05 10.71
CA LEU A 700 -9.25 11.12 9.41
C LEU A 700 -10.74 10.78 9.48
N LEU A 701 -11.12 9.74 10.22
CA LEU A 701 -12.51 9.33 10.42
C LEU A 701 -13.31 10.38 11.19
N ALA A 702 -12.77 10.92 12.28
CA ALA A 702 -13.40 11.98 13.08
C ALA A 702 -13.73 13.22 12.22
N ARG A 703 -12.93 13.49 11.19
CA ARG A 703 -13.18 14.59 10.24
C ARG A 703 -14.14 14.23 9.12
N ALA A 704 -14.14 12.96 8.67
CA ALA A 704 -14.99 12.48 7.59
C ALA A 704 -16.46 12.36 8.00
N LEU A 705 -16.72 12.00 9.26
CA LEU A 705 -18.06 11.96 9.86
C LEU A 705 -18.60 13.40 9.99
N LYS A 706 -19.30 13.88 8.96
CA LYS A 706 -19.93 15.21 8.96
C LYS A 706 -20.91 15.33 10.14
N PRO A 707 -20.89 16.43 10.90
CA PRO A 707 -21.88 16.68 11.93
C PRO A 707 -23.19 17.12 11.28
N SER A 708 -24.21 16.25 11.29
CA SER A 708 -25.60 16.67 11.11
C SER A 708 -26.12 17.50 12.30
N ALA A 709 -25.31 17.71 13.35
CA ALA A 709 -25.70 18.30 14.63
C ALA A 709 -24.75 19.39 15.19
N GLY A 710 -24.22 20.29 14.36
CA GLY A 710 -23.66 21.58 14.84
C GLY A 710 -22.35 21.57 15.66
N LEU A 711 -21.72 20.42 15.89
CA LEU A 711 -20.41 20.32 16.55
C LEU A 711 -19.27 20.54 15.54
N LYS A 712 -18.65 21.73 15.55
CA LYS A 712 -17.39 21.98 14.84
C LYS A 712 -16.23 21.35 15.63
N TYR A 713 -15.85 20.11 15.31
CA TYR A 713 -14.57 19.55 15.78
C TYR A 713 -13.42 20.24 15.03
N LEU A 714 -12.92 21.33 15.60
CA LEU A 714 -11.66 21.96 15.19
C LEU A 714 -10.53 21.22 15.91
N ILE A 715 -10.13 20.05 15.40
CA ILE A 715 -9.01 19.31 15.97
C ILE A 715 -7.80 20.25 15.99
N SER A 716 -7.31 20.56 17.19
CA SER A 716 -6.10 21.37 17.43
C SER A 716 -4.88 20.47 17.70
N THR A 717 -3.65 21.00 17.68
CA THR A 717 -2.44 20.18 17.96
C THR A 717 -2.49 19.56 19.36
N LEU A 718 -2.99 20.31 20.35
CA LEU A 718 -3.19 19.82 21.73
C LEU A 718 -4.22 18.68 21.81
N GLU A 719 -5.26 18.72 20.97
CA GLU A 719 -6.27 17.65 20.92
C GLU A 719 -5.72 16.36 20.30
N VAL A 720 -4.83 16.45 19.31
CA VAL A 720 -4.17 15.24 18.75
C VAL A 720 -3.36 14.51 19.81
N LYS A 721 -2.62 15.25 20.64
CA LYS A 721 -1.86 14.69 21.76
C LYS A 721 -2.77 14.08 22.82
N ALA A 722 -3.81 14.80 23.22
CA ALA A 722 -4.80 14.29 24.17
C ALA A 722 -5.50 13.02 23.66
N LEU A 723 -5.80 12.94 22.35
CA LEU A 723 -6.34 11.74 21.72
C LEU A 723 -5.36 10.57 21.79
N SER A 724 -4.08 10.79 21.52
CA SER A 724 -3.03 9.76 21.66
C SER A 724 -2.98 9.20 23.10
N ASP A 725 -2.95 10.07 24.11
CA ASP A 725 -2.91 9.66 25.53
C ASP A 725 -4.20 8.91 25.94
N THR A 726 -5.33 9.33 25.37
CA THR A 726 -6.62 8.66 25.58
C THR A 726 -6.65 7.27 24.94
N LEU A 727 -6.08 7.11 23.75
CA LEU A 727 -5.97 5.82 23.06
C LEU A 727 -5.10 4.82 23.85
N VAL A 728 -4.00 5.27 24.44
CA VAL A 728 -3.15 4.45 25.32
C VAL A 728 -3.87 4.09 26.61
N SER A 729 -4.46 5.07 27.30
CA SER A 729 -5.17 4.83 28.57
C SER A 729 -6.45 4.00 28.43
N SER A 730 -7.05 3.98 27.24
CA SER A 730 -8.19 3.11 26.91
C SER A 730 -7.79 1.67 26.56
N GLY A 731 -6.49 1.40 26.34
CA GLY A 731 -5.98 0.09 25.96
C GLY A 731 -6.26 -0.30 24.50
N LEU A 732 -6.52 0.69 23.62
CA LEU A 732 -6.67 0.44 22.18
C LEU A 732 -5.32 0.31 21.47
N ILE A 733 -4.32 1.05 21.92
CA ILE A 733 -2.95 1.02 21.41
C ILE A 733 -1.99 0.70 22.56
N GLU A 734 -0.98 -0.12 22.29
CA GLU A 734 0.04 -0.52 23.25
C GLU A 734 0.90 0.66 23.77
N GLN A 735 1.35 1.54 22.87
CA GLN A 735 2.20 2.70 23.17
C GLN A 735 1.82 3.89 22.29
N SER A 736 2.08 5.10 22.76
CA SER A 736 1.92 6.32 21.96
C SER A 736 2.79 6.25 20.70
N PRO A 737 2.31 6.75 19.55
CA PRO A 737 3.08 6.72 18.31
C PRO A 737 4.37 7.52 18.45
N ILE A 738 5.48 6.89 18.08
CA ILE A 738 6.78 7.56 18.01
C ILE A 738 6.68 8.69 16.96
N PRO A 739 7.00 9.95 17.29
CA PRO A 739 6.84 11.09 16.38
C PRO A 739 7.47 10.88 15.00
N GLU A 740 8.70 10.35 14.95
CA GLU A 740 9.40 10.01 13.70
C GLU A 740 8.57 9.10 12.79
N ARG A 741 7.94 8.07 13.37
CA ARG A 741 7.14 7.08 12.63
C ARG A 741 5.81 7.65 12.16
N LEU A 742 5.19 8.51 12.97
CA LEU A 742 3.95 9.19 12.58
C LEU A 742 4.18 10.02 11.32
N ILE A 743 5.30 10.77 11.26
CA ILE A 743 5.67 11.59 10.10
C ILE A 743 5.92 10.70 8.87
N ILE A 744 6.73 9.64 9.01
CA ILE A 744 7.03 8.71 7.90
C ILE A 744 5.72 8.11 7.34
N GLN A 745 4.80 7.64 8.18
CA GLN A 745 3.54 7.03 7.72
C GLN A 745 2.53 8.05 7.18
N ALA A 746 2.58 9.31 7.63
CA ALA A 746 1.68 10.37 7.18
C ALA A 746 2.00 10.90 5.78
N LEU A 747 3.29 10.94 5.40
CA LEU A 747 3.75 11.55 4.15
C LEU A 747 3.11 10.94 2.87
N PRO A 748 3.02 9.61 2.69
CA PRO A 748 2.37 9.02 1.53
C PRO A 748 0.87 9.34 1.44
N LEU A 749 0.20 9.49 2.59
CA LEU A 749 -1.23 9.76 2.64
C LEU A 749 -1.58 11.15 2.09
N LEU A 750 -0.67 12.12 2.19
CA LEU A 750 -0.86 13.45 1.61
C LEU A 750 -1.09 13.43 0.08
N LEU A 751 -0.59 12.42 -0.63
CA LEU A 751 -0.82 12.24 -2.07
C LEU A 751 -2.12 11.48 -2.39
N GLN A 752 -2.66 10.73 -1.43
CA GLN A 752 -3.77 9.79 -1.66
C GLN A 752 -5.14 10.33 -1.22
N VAL A 753 -5.17 11.34 -0.34
CA VAL A 753 -6.41 11.84 0.29
C VAL A 753 -6.89 13.18 -0.27
N SER A 754 -8.16 13.51 -0.02
CA SER A 754 -8.76 14.79 -0.42
C SER A 754 -8.19 16.00 0.34
N ASP A 755 -8.28 17.20 -0.25
CA ASP A 755 -7.78 18.46 0.35
C ASP A 755 -8.22 18.71 1.82
N PRO A 756 -9.47 18.45 2.27
CA PRO A 756 -9.81 18.59 3.68
C PRO A 756 -9.10 17.55 4.57
N ALA A 757 -8.91 16.32 4.11
CA ALA A 757 -8.20 15.28 4.86
C ALA A 757 -6.70 15.60 5.00
N LYS A 758 -6.07 16.17 3.97
CA LYS A 758 -4.67 16.62 4.03
C LYS A 758 -4.42 17.59 5.18
N LYS A 759 -5.35 18.52 5.45
CA LYS A 759 -5.23 19.46 6.60
C LYS A 759 -5.14 18.74 7.95
N ALA A 760 -5.86 17.62 8.11
CA ALA A 760 -5.84 16.85 9.35
C ALA A 760 -4.54 16.07 9.52
N ILE A 761 -4.02 15.53 8.41
CA ILE A 761 -2.71 14.85 8.39
C ILE A 761 -1.59 15.84 8.73
N ARG A 762 -1.59 17.03 8.12
CA ARG A 762 -0.60 18.09 8.43
C ARG A 762 -0.64 18.51 9.88
N LEU A 763 -1.82 18.54 10.51
CA LEU A 763 -1.95 18.80 11.95
C LEU A 763 -1.26 17.70 12.78
N CYS A 764 -1.38 16.43 12.38
CA CYS A 764 -0.70 15.31 13.04
C CYS A 764 0.82 15.41 12.88
N ILE A 765 1.29 15.74 11.66
CA ILE A 765 2.72 15.96 11.38
C ILE A 765 3.24 17.10 12.27
N LYS A 766 2.54 18.23 12.29
CA LYS A 766 2.90 19.39 13.12
C LYS A 766 2.97 19.04 14.60
N SER A 767 1.96 18.35 15.12
CA SER A 767 1.94 17.88 16.51
C SER A 767 3.14 16.98 16.83
N ALA A 768 3.51 16.04 15.92
CA ALA A 768 4.68 15.20 16.12
C ALA A 768 5.99 16.00 16.08
N THR A 769 6.12 16.94 15.15
CA THR A 769 7.33 17.77 15.06
C THR A 769 7.52 18.70 16.26
N GLU A 770 6.43 19.14 16.91
CA GLU A 770 6.48 19.94 18.16
C GLU A 770 6.98 19.13 19.36
N GLU A 771 6.92 17.79 19.32
CA GLU A 771 7.41 16.91 20.38
C GLU A 771 8.89 16.54 20.27
N MET A 772 9.51 16.80 19.10
CA MET A 772 10.88 16.38 18.80
C MET A 772 11.90 17.47 19.13
N THR A 773 13.09 17.05 19.55
CA THR A 773 14.26 17.95 19.68
C THR A 773 14.89 18.28 18.32
N SER A 774 15.65 19.37 18.24
CA SER A 774 16.36 19.78 17.01
C SER A 774 17.33 18.70 16.47
N GLN A 775 17.95 17.92 17.37
CA GLN A 775 18.84 16.81 16.99
C GLN A 775 18.08 15.61 16.40
N GLU A 776 16.91 15.27 16.97
CA GLU A 776 16.04 14.21 16.45
C GLU A 776 15.46 14.60 15.09
N LEU A 777 15.06 15.86 14.90
CA LEU A 777 14.64 16.38 13.59
C LEU A 777 15.75 16.29 12.54
N GLN A 778 17.00 16.60 12.90
CA GLN A 778 18.15 16.40 12.01
C GLN A 778 18.36 14.94 11.63
N LYS A 779 18.25 14.03 12.60
CA LYS A 779 18.39 12.59 12.37
C LYS A 779 17.28 12.07 11.47
N LEU A 780 16.04 12.48 11.73
CA LEU A 780 14.88 12.14 10.90
C LEU A 780 15.06 12.65 9.48
N PHE A 781 15.48 13.91 9.29
CA PHE A 781 15.68 14.48 7.96
C PHE A 781 16.76 13.72 7.17
N LYS A 782 17.88 13.35 7.81
CA LYS A 782 18.90 12.49 7.17
C LYS A 782 18.34 11.13 6.77
N ASN A 783 17.55 10.49 7.63
CA ASN A 783 16.90 9.22 7.34
C ASN A 783 15.92 9.34 6.16
N LEU A 784 15.11 10.40 6.12
CA LEU A 784 14.17 10.66 5.03
C LEU A 784 14.91 10.87 3.70
N ILE A 785 16.06 11.56 3.69
CA ILE A 785 16.88 11.71 2.48
C ILE A 785 17.34 10.35 1.97
N ILE A 786 17.90 9.50 2.85
CA ILE A 786 18.39 8.17 2.47
C ILE A 786 17.23 7.33 1.90
N MET A 787 16.10 7.26 2.60
CA MET A 787 14.91 6.51 2.17
C MET A 787 14.36 7.03 0.82
N SER A 788 14.44 8.33 0.59
CA SER A 788 13.95 8.95 -0.65
C SER A 788 14.90 8.87 -1.83
N SER A 789 16.14 8.43 -1.62
CA SER A 789 17.14 8.23 -2.67
C SER A 789 17.14 6.80 -3.21
N GLU A 790 16.54 5.86 -2.49
CA GLU A 790 16.48 4.44 -2.83
C GLU A 790 15.15 4.08 -3.53
N GLU A 791 15.22 3.50 -4.74
CA GLU A 791 14.04 3.16 -5.54
C GLU A 791 13.09 2.18 -4.81
N LEU A 792 13.66 1.15 -4.18
CA LEU A 792 12.92 0.06 -3.56
C LEU A 792 12.19 0.53 -2.30
N SER A 793 12.86 1.33 -1.48
CA SER A 793 12.33 1.99 -0.29
C SER A 793 11.17 2.93 -0.65
N LEU A 794 11.29 3.74 -1.71
CA LEU A 794 10.20 4.59 -2.19
C LEU A 794 8.99 3.81 -2.71
N ARG A 795 9.22 2.74 -3.47
CA ARG A 795 8.13 1.90 -3.99
C ARG A 795 7.34 1.25 -2.87
N GLN A 796 8.02 0.78 -1.83
CA GLN A 796 7.37 0.25 -0.63
C GLN A 796 6.62 1.37 0.11
N TRP A 797 7.28 2.49 0.36
CA TRP A 797 6.75 3.59 1.16
C TRP A 797 5.50 4.24 0.54
N PHE A 798 5.52 4.50 -0.78
CA PHE A 798 4.37 5.06 -1.52
C PHE A 798 3.45 4.00 -2.12
N SER A 799 3.72 2.70 -1.89
CA SER A 799 2.96 1.58 -2.45
C SER A 799 2.87 1.62 -3.99
N VAL A 800 3.96 1.96 -4.66
CA VAL A 800 4.04 2.06 -6.12
C VAL A 800 4.40 0.71 -6.73
N SER A 801 3.44 0.12 -7.45
CA SER A 801 3.60 -1.20 -8.07
C SER A 801 4.57 -1.23 -9.26
N THR A 802 4.84 -0.10 -9.90
CA THR A 802 5.72 0.01 -11.08
C THR A 802 7.14 0.46 -10.72
N LYS A 803 8.14 -0.01 -11.50
CA LYS A 803 9.53 0.46 -11.38
C LYS A 803 9.59 1.98 -11.59
N LEU A 804 10.42 2.66 -10.78
CA LEU A 804 10.58 4.12 -10.84
C LEU A 804 11.83 4.47 -11.65
N SER A 805 11.74 5.48 -12.51
CA SER A 805 12.92 6.07 -13.17
C SER A 805 13.73 6.91 -12.18
N GLU A 806 14.99 7.24 -12.49
CA GLU A 806 15.81 8.14 -11.65
C GLU A 806 15.13 9.51 -11.43
N ILE A 807 14.43 10.01 -12.45
CA ILE A 807 13.65 11.25 -12.37
C ILE A 807 12.48 11.07 -11.40
N ASP A 808 11.82 9.92 -11.42
CA ASP A 808 10.68 9.65 -10.55
C ASP A 808 11.13 9.56 -9.08
N VAL A 809 12.23 8.87 -8.80
CA VAL A 809 12.87 8.79 -7.48
C VAL A 809 13.16 10.20 -6.95
N TRP A 810 13.79 11.04 -7.78
CA TRP A 810 14.05 12.43 -7.41
C TRP A 810 12.76 13.23 -7.15
N CYS A 811 11.70 13.05 -7.95
CA CYS A 811 10.43 13.76 -7.76
C CYS A 811 9.73 13.39 -6.44
N TYR A 812 9.72 12.10 -6.08
CA TYR A 812 9.22 11.66 -4.77
C TYR A 812 10.08 12.18 -3.64
N GLY A 813 11.41 12.16 -3.78
CA GLY A 813 12.30 12.76 -2.78
C GLY A 813 12.12 14.26 -2.62
N PHE A 814 11.91 14.99 -3.71
CA PHE A 814 11.58 16.41 -3.67
C PHE A 814 10.25 16.65 -2.93
N PHE A 815 9.22 15.85 -3.19
CA PHE A 815 7.96 15.92 -2.44
C PHE A 815 8.16 15.68 -0.94
N VAL A 816 8.90 14.63 -0.54
CA VAL A 816 9.17 14.31 0.86
C VAL A 816 9.88 15.47 1.57
N ARG A 817 10.91 16.02 0.94
CA ARG A 817 11.64 17.18 1.49
C ARG A 817 10.70 18.38 1.64
N MET A 818 9.91 18.70 0.61
CA MET A 818 8.99 19.84 0.64
C MET A 818 7.90 19.71 1.69
N ALA A 819 7.31 18.52 1.83
CA ALA A 819 6.31 18.25 2.86
C ALA A 819 6.91 18.37 4.27
N PHE A 820 8.14 17.87 4.47
CA PHE A 820 8.86 18.06 5.73
C PHE A 820 9.13 19.55 6.04
N LEU A 821 9.60 20.32 5.06
CA LEU A 821 9.85 21.76 5.25
C LEU A 821 8.57 22.55 5.59
N GLY A 822 7.45 22.22 4.94
CA GLY A 822 6.19 22.93 5.12
C GLY A 822 5.55 22.74 6.50
N ASP A 823 5.75 21.56 7.10
CA ASP A 823 5.06 21.19 8.34
C ASP A 823 5.94 21.33 9.62
N VAL A 824 7.26 21.58 9.49
CA VAL A 824 8.18 21.75 10.62
C VAL A 824 8.02 23.11 11.32
N PRO A 825 8.03 23.17 12.66
CA PRO A 825 7.97 24.43 13.41
C PRO A 825 9.19 25.30 13.13
N ARG A 826 8.98 26.61 12.99
CA ARG A 826 10.04 27.60 12.76
C ARG A 826 10.83 27.87 14.04
N GLY A 827 11.64 26.90 14.47
CA GLY A 827 12.57 27.00 15.59
C GLY A 827 13.96 26.53 15.17
N ASP A 828 14.99 27.28 15.59
CA ASP A 828 16.43 27.15 15.27
C ASP A 828 16.88 27.37 13.81
N GLY A 829 17.51 28.52 13.58
CA GLY A 829 17.98 28.95 12.25
C GLY A 829 19.14 28.15 11.65
N ILE A 830 19.87 27.34 12.42
CA ILE A 830 21.03 26.57 11.92
C ILE A 830 20.58 25.32 11.14
N PHE A 831 19.65 24.54 11.70
CA PHE A 831 19.10 23.37 11.02
C PHE A 831 18.38 23.76 9.73
N LEU A 832 17.52 24.78 9.81
CA LEU A 832 16.78 25.30 8.66
C LEU A 832 17.74 25.74 7.54
N LYS A 833 18.89 26.32 7.88
CA LYS A 833 19.90 26.75 6.90
C LYS A 833 20.53 25.57 6.14
N CYS A 834 20.88 24.49 6.82
CA CYS A 834 21.42 23.28 6.16
C CYS A 834 20.38 22.65 5.23
N VAL A 835 19.11 22.58 5.65
CA VAL A 835 18.01 22.08 4.82
C VAL A 835 17.83 22.97 3.58
N LEU A 836 17.86 24.30 3.74
CA LEU A 836 17.73 25.26 2.65
C LEU A 836 18.88 25.21 1.63
N GLU A 837 20.11 24.89 2.06
CA GLU A 837 21.24 24.71 1.14
C GLU A 837 21.05 23.52 0.20
N ILE A 838 20.52 22.41 0.71
CA ILE A 838 20.16 21.24 -0.11
C ILE A 838 19.01 21.58 -1.07
N PHE A 839 18.05 22.40 -0.66
CA PHE A 839 16.97 22.81 -1.56
C PHE A 839 17.41 23.74 -2.69
N ARG A 840 18.44 24.57 -2.48
CA ARG A 840 18.94 25.44 -3.56
C ARG A 840 19.51 24.64 -4.73
N SER A 841 20.10 23.47 -4.48
CA SER A 841 20.57 22.59 -5.57
C SER A 841 19.41 21.89 -6.29
N ASP A 842 18.28 21.67 -5.63
CA ASP A 842 17.08 21.08 -6.23
C ASP A 842 16.36 22.01 -7.23
N VAL A 843 16.50 23.35 -7.11
CA VAL A 843 15.79 24.32 -7.96
C VAL A 843 16.18 24.19 -9.44
N SER A 844 17.47 23.99 -9.75
CA SER A 844 17.92 23.81 -11.13
C SER A 844 17.36 22.52 -11.73
N ARG A 845 17.44 21.40 -11.00
CA ARG A 845 16.90 20.11 -11.42
C ARG A 845 15.37 20.14 -11.56
N LEU A 846 14.67 20.88 -10.69
CA LEU A 846 13.23 21.12 -10.80
C LEU A 846 12.87 21.78 -12.13
N THR A 847 13.60 22.83 -12.52
CA THR A 847 13.35 23.54 -13.79
C THR A 847 13.63 22.67 -15.01
N GLU A 848 14.66 21.82 -14.94
CA GLU A 848 14.99 20.87 -15.99
C GLU A 848 13.87 19.84 -16.18
N VAL A 849 13.43 19.20 -15.09
CA VAL A 849 12.40 18.14 -15.13
C VAL A 849 11.03 18.70 -15.56
N LEU A 850 10.64 19.91 -15.15
CA LEU A 850 9.39 20.53 -15.60
C LEU A 850 9.39 20.85 -17.10
N ASN A 851 10.56 21.05 -17.71
CA ASN A 851 10.69 21.28 -19.15
C ASN A 851 10.73 19.98 -19.97
N MET A 852 10.96 18.82 -19.34
CA MET A 852 10.92 17.52 -20.01
C MET A 852 9.46 17.12 -20.32
N GLN A 853 9.14 16.98 -21.61
CA GLN A 853 7.77 16.66 -22.06
C GLN A 853 7.40 15.17 -21.99
N GLU A 854 8.37 14.28 -21.78
CA GLU A 854 8.17 12.83 -21.95
C GLU A 854 7.51 12.14 -20.76
N ASN A 855 7.68 12.63 -19.51
CA ASN A 855 7.33 11.86 -18.31
C ASN A 855 6.11 12.43 -17.54
N LYS A 856 4.90 12.08 -18.01
CA LYS A 856 3.62 12.69 -17.57
C LYS A 856 3.30 12.55 -16.08
N LYS A 857 3.65 11.43 -15.43
CA LYS A 857 3.30 11.19 -14.01
C LYS A 857 4.11 12.05 -13.05
N CYS A 858 5.41 12.22 -13.33
CA CYS A 858 6.32 12.98 -12.48
C CYS A 858 6.03 14.48 -12.52
N VAL A 859 5.70 15.00 -13.69
CA VAL A 859 5.26 16.39 -13.84
C VAL A 859 3.98 16.64 -13.03
N LEU A 860 3.02 15.70 -13.00
CA LEU A 860 1.81 15.84 -12.18
C LEU A 860 2.11 15.87 -10.68
N LEU A 861 3.03 15.00 -10.20
CA LEU A 861 3.48 14.99 -8.81
C LEU A 861 4.13 16.33 -8.44
N LEU A 862 5.05 16.83 -9.26
CA LEU A 862 5.72 18.11 -9.03
C LEU A 862 4.74 19.29 -9.04
N LEU A 863 3.80 19.34 -9.99
CA LEU A 863 2.77 20.38 -10.05
C LEU A 863 1.86 20.36 -8.79
N HIS A 864 1.56 19.17 -8.27
CA HIS A 864 0.83 19.00 -7.02
C HIS A 864 1.64 19.53 -5.83
N THR A 865 2.91 19.13 -5.70
CA THR A 865 3.83 19.61 -4.65
C THR A 865 3.97 21.14 -4.68
N LEU A 866 4.20 21.73 -5.86
CA LEU A 866 4.33 23.17 -6.03
C LEU A 866 3.06 23.91 -5.66
N ARG A 867 1.89 23.39 -6.03
CA ARG A 867 0.60 23.99 -5.70
C ARG A 867 0.39 24.03 -4.19
N GLU A 868 0.77 22.96 -3.49
CA GLU A 868 0.56 22.82 -2.06
C GLU A 868 1.50 23.65 -1.19
N TYR A 869 2.75 23.82 -1.61
CA TYR A 869 3.81 24.47 -0.82
C TYR A 869 4.32 25.77 -1.47
N CYS A 870 3.50 26.42 -2.31
CA CYS A 870 3.90 27.65 -3.01
C CYS A 870 4.23 28.81 -2.05
N GLU A 871 3.51 28.93 -0.94
CA GLU A 871 3.73 29.98 0.05
C GLU A 871 5.09 29.80 0.75
N GLU A 872 5.44 28.57 1.09
CA GLU A 872 6.70 28.20 1.70
C GLU A 872 7.87 28.38 0.73
N LEU A 873 7.71 27.92 -0.51
CA LEU A 873 8.71 28.06 -1.58
C LEU A 873 9.08 29.53 -1.83
N SER A 874 8.07 30.40 -1.92
CA SER A 874 8.26 31.84 -2.17
C SER A 874 8.89 32.58 -0.99
N LYS A 875 8.59 32.19 0.26
CA LYS A 875 9.09 32.87 1.46
C LYS A 875 10.48 32.41 1.89
N THR A 876 10.85 31.15 1.63
CA THR A 876 12.02 30.51 2.28
C THR A 876 13.09 29.98 1.32
N VAL A 877 12.71 29.52 0.11
CA VAL A 877 13.62 28.75 -0.76
C VAL A 877 14.07 29.52 -2.01
N LEU A 878 13.15 30.24 -2.67
CA LEU A 878 13.42 30.89 -3.96
C LEU A 878 13.81 32.36 -3.77
N SER A 879 15.11 32.67 -3.92
CA SER A 879 15.55 34.06 -4.10
C SER A 879 15.12 34.63 -5.46
N ASP A 880 14.98 33.76 -6.48
CA ASP A 880 14.41 34.07 -7.79
C ASP A 880 13.49 32.92 -8.24
N SER A 881 12.18 33.15 -8.25
CA SER A 881 11.18 32.16 -8.66
C SER A 881 10.91 32.15 -10.17
N THR A 882 11.55 33.03 -10.95
CA THR A 882 11.29 33.18 -12.39
C THR A 882 11.41 31.89 -13.22
N PRO A 883 12.47 31.06 -13.12
CA PRO A 883 12.63 29.93 -14.04
C PRO A 883 11.61 28.81 -13.77
N VAL A 884 11.24 28.61 -12.50
CA VAL A 884 10.24 27.59 -12.10
C VAL A 884 8.85 28.03 -12.58
N VAL A 885 8.49 29.30 -12.36
CA VAL A 885 7.20 29.85 -12.76
C VAL A 885 7.06 29.86 -14.29
N ASP A 886 8.13 30.16 -15.03
CA ASP A 886 8.17 30.10 -16.49
C ASP A 886 7.99 28.67 -17.05
N ALA A 887 8.57 27.67 -16.38
CA ALA A 887 8.39 26.27 -16.74
C ALA A 887 6.93 25.82 -16.52
N VAL A 888 6.33 26.17 -15.38
CA VAL A 888 4.90 25.89 -15.12
C VAL A 888 3.99 26.64 -16.11
N ALA A 889 4.33 27.88 -16.47
CA ALA A 889 3.63 28.64 -17.50
C ALA A 889 3.73 27.97 -18.88
N THR A 890 4.88 27.37 -19.19
CA THR A 890 5.06 26.59 -20.42
C THR A 890 4.17 25.35 -20.43
N LEU A 891 4.02 24.66 -19.31
CA LEU A 891 3.09 23.52 -19.21
C LEU A 891 1.60 23.95 -19.27
N ALA A 892 1.25 25.09 -18.68
CA ALA A 892 -0.11 25.61 -18.68
C ALA A 892 -0.55 26.15 -20.05
N PHE A 893 0.35 26.85 -20.74
CA PHE A 893 0.03 27.61 -21.95
C PHE A 893 0.61 27.01 -23.23
N GLY A 894 1.57 26.08 -23.16
CA GLY A 894 2.42 25.64 -24.28
C GLY A 894 1.80 24.79 -25.37
N GLY A 895 0.89 23.85 -25.08
CA GLY A 895 0.21 23.14 -26.18
C GLY A 895 -0.62 21.94 -25.78
N GLU A 896 -0.17 21.18 -24.80
CA GLU A 896 -0.63 19.82 -24.56
C GLU A 896 -1.77 19.72 -23.55
N LYS A 897 -2.82 18.96 -23.91
CA LYS A 897 -4.05 18.86 -23.12
C LYS A 897 -3.91 18.08 -21.81
N SER A 898 -2.85 17.28 -21.63
CA SER A 898 -2.77 16.32 -20.52
C SER A 898 -2.46 16.97 -19.17
N ASN A 899 -1.45 17.83 -19.09
CA ASN A 899 -0.97 18.43 -17.84
C ASN A 899 -1.49 19.87 -17.60
N GLY A 900 -2.05 20.50 -18.64
CA GLY A 900 -2.40 21.93 -18.62
C GLY A 900 -3.42 22.31 -17.54
N ALA A 901 -4.39 21.44 -17.22
CA ALA A 901 -5.41 21.76 -16.22
C ALA A 901 -4.85 21.85 -14.79
N LEU A 902 -3.94 20.95 -14.41
CA LEU A 902 -3.28 21.01 -13.10
C LEU A 902 -2.27 22.15 -13.07
N ALA A 903 -1.51 22.37 -14.15
CA ALA A 903 -0.57 23.49 -14.26
C ALA A 903 -1.27 24.85 -14.12
N ILE A 904 -2.45 25.03 -14.71
CA ILE A 904 -3.29 26.22 -14.52
C ILE A 904 -3.67 26.37 -13.05
N LYS A 905 -4.10 25.30 -12.37
CA LYS A 905 -4.42 25.35 -10.93
C LYS A 905 -3.19 25.69 -10.07
N THR A 906 -2.01 25.20 -10.43
CA THR A 906 -0.76 25.53 -9.75
C THR A 906 -0.38 27.00 -9.96
N LEU A 907 -0.47 27.53 -11.20
CA LEU A 907 -0.27 28.96 -11.47
C LEU A 907 -1.27 29.84 -10.74
N MET A 908 -2.52 29.39 -10.60
CA MET A 908 -3.53 30.09 -9.82
C MET A 908 -3.12 30.24 -8.35
N SER A 909 -2.60 29.17 -7.73
CA SER A 909 -2.05 29.23 -6.37
C SER A 909 -0.84 30.17 -6.28
N ILE A 910 0.07 30.13 -7.25
CA ILE A 910 1.23 31.05 -7.30
C ILE A 910 0.77 32.52 -7.44
N ALA A 911 -0.17 32.79 -8.35
CA ALA A 911 -0.73 34.13 -8.56
C ALA A 911 -1.41 34.65 -7.28
N SER A 912 -2.07 33.78 -6.52
CA SER A 912 -2.68 34.17 -5.23
C SER A 912 -1.65 34.63 -4.19
N VAL A 913 -0.43 34.06 -4.22
CA VAL A 913 0.67 34.42 -3.30
C VAL A 913 1.42 35.66 -3.77
N GLU A 914 1.75 35.77 -5.07
CA GLU A 914 2.52 36.90 -5.63
C GLU A 914 1.68 38.18 -5.85
N GLY A 915 0.35 38.07 -5.92
CA GLY A 915 -0.56 39.22 -6.02
C GLY A 915 -0.49 39.97 -7.36
N SER A 916 -0.68 41.29 -7.33
CA SER A 916 -0.72 42.15 -8.54
C SER A 916 0.59 42.12 -9.34
N ASN A 917 1.72 41.90 -8.67
CA ASN A 917 3.05 41.81 -9.30
C ASN A 917 3.12 40.65 -10.31
N PHE A 918 2.37 39.56 -10.09
CA PHE A 918 2.31 38.43 -11.02
C PHE A 918 1.76 38.86 -12.39
N ILE A 919 0.67 39.65 -12.38
CA ILE A 919 0.00 40.10 -13.61
C ILE A 919 0.86 41.14 -14.34
N GLU A 920 1.37 42.12 -13.60
CA GLU A 920 2.08 43.27 -14.17
C GLU A 920 3.47 42.90 -14.71
N ASN A 921 4.19 42.01 -14.04
CA ASN A 921 5.57 41.68 -14.40
C ASN A 921 5.68 40.39 -15.23
N ARG A 922 4.99 39.31 -14.84
CA ARG A 922 5.14 38.00 -15.51
C ARG A 922 4.19 37.81 -16.68
N LEU A 923 2.88 37.90 -16.44
CA LEU A 923 1.87 37.69 -17.49
C LEU A 923 2.05 38.67 -18.64
N LYS A 924 2.38 39.93 -18.34
CA LYS A 924 2.71 40.94 -19.36
C LYS A 924 3.89 40.51 -20.23
N GLY A 925 5.00 40.09 -19.62
CA GLY A 925 6.18 39.61 -20.35
C GLY A 925 5.86 38.41 -21.25
N TRP A 926 5.13 37.41 -20.75
CA TRP A 926 4.75 36.25 -21.55
C TRP A 926 3.77 36.59 -22.68
N TYR A 927 2.80 37.49 -22.43
CA TYR A 927 1.85 37.94 -23.44
C TYR A 927 2.55 38.67 -24.61
N GLU A 928 3.58 39.47 -24.30
CA GLU A 928 4.37 40.18 -25.29
C GLU A 928 5.27 39.25 -26.11
N GLN A 929 5.98 38.34 -25.42
CA GLN A 929 6.99 37.47 -26.04
C GLN A 929 6.41 36.25 -26.75
N LYS A 930 5.35 35.62 -26.22
CA LYS A 930 4.83 34.32 -26.68
C LYS A 930 3.41 34.42 -27.25
N ARG A 931 3.30 34.66 -28.57
CA ARG A 931 2.01 34.86 -29.26
C ARG A 931 1.05 33.66 -29.16
N SER A 932 1.57 32.44 -29.23
CA SER A 932 0.78 31.20 -29.15
C SER A 932 0.08 31.01 -27.79
N TRP A 933 0.57 31.67 -26.73
CA TRP A 933 0.02 31.56 -25.38
C TRP A 933 -1.17 32.50 -25.14
N ARG A 934 -1.30 33.57 -25.94
CA ARG A 934 -2.26 34.66 -25.72
C ARG A 934 -3.71 34.18 -25.52
N PRO A 935 -4.28 33.26 -26.31
CA PRO A 935 -5.65 32.80 -26.09
C PRO A 935 -5.84 32.12 -24.73
N ARG A 936 -4.81 31.40 -24.25
CA ARG A 936 -4.85 30.66 -22.98
C ARG A 936 -4.54 31.56 -21.79
N ILE A 937 -3.67 32.55 -21.94
CA ILE A 937 -3.46 33.63 -20.95
C ILE A 937 -4.76 34.41 -20.77
N ILE A 938 -5.47 34.73 -21.86
CA ILE A 938 -6.78 35.38 -21.76
C ILE A 938 -7.78 34.48 -21.03
N ALA A 939 -7.85 33.20 -21.37
CA ALA A 939 -8.71 32.26 -20.64
C ALA A 939 -8.35 32.17 -19.13
N PHE A 940 -7.06 32.27 -18.79
CA PHE A 940 -6.58 32.31 -17.41
C PHE A 940 -7.08 33.53 -16.64
N PHE A 941 -7.18 34.71 -17.25
CA PHE A 941 -7.79 35.88 -16.59
C PHE A 941 -9.24 35.62 -16.17
N GLY A 942 -10.00 34.85 -16.96
CA GLY A 942 -11.37 34.48 -16.61
C GLY A 942 -11.43 33.63 -15.34
N ALA A 943 -10.51 32.66 -15.22
CA ALA A 943 -10.37 31.83 -14.02
C ALA A 943 -9.86 32.64 -12.81
N LEU A 944 -8.98 33.62 -13.03
CA LEU A 944 -8.44 34.51 -12.00
C LEU A 944 -9.52 35.42 -11.40
N ILE A 945 -10.40 35.97 -12.25
CA ILE A 945 -11.54 36.80 -11.81
C ILE A 945 -12.49 35.99 -10.93
N GLU A 946 -12.74 34.73 -11.27
CA GLU A 946 -13.65 33.84 -10.53
C GLU A 946 -13.07 33.41 -9.17
N SER A 947 -11.75 33.16 -9.09
CA SER A 947 -11.09 32.62 -7.90
C SER A 947 -10.46 33.68 -6.98
N ALA A 948 -10.01 34.81 -7.52
CA ALA A 948 -9.38 35.90 -6.78
C ALA A 948 -9.88 37.28 -7.28
N PRO A 949 -11.14 37.65 -6.97
CA PRO A 949 -11.77 38.87 -7.48
C PRO A 949 -11.09 40.16 -6.99
N LEU A 950 -10.51 40.15 -5.78
CA LEU A 950 -9.80 41.31 -5.22
C LEU A 950 -8.54 41.67 -6.04
N GLN A 951 -7.71 40.68 -6.36
CA GLN A 951 -6.50 40.89 -7.17
C GLN A 951 -6.90 41.34 -8.59
N SER A 952 -7.94 40.72 -9.15
CA SER A 952 -8.46 41.06 -10.48
C SER A 952 -9.03 42.47 -10.54
N TYR A 953 -9.66 42.97 -9.47
CA TYR A 953 -10.16 44.34 -9.37
C TYR A 953 -9.01 45.36 -9.47
N HIS A 954 -7.90 45.13 -8.77
CA HIS A 954 -6.74 46.03 -8.81
C HIS A 954 -6.06 46.07 -10.18
N SER A 955 -5.87 44.90 -10.81
CA SER A 955 -5.16 44.77 -12.09
C SER A 955 -6.09 44.81 -13.31
N LEU A 956 -7.37 45.18 -13.13
CA LEU A 956 -8.36 45.22 -14.20
C LEU A 956 -7.97 46.10 -15.39
N PRO A 957 -7.37 47.30 -15.21
CA PRO A 957 -6.93 48.11 -16.36
C PRO A 957 -5.93 47.37 -17.26
N THR A 958 -4.98 46.66 -16.65
CA THR A 958 -3.98 45.84 -17.34
C THR A 958 -4.63 44.65 -18.05
N ILE A 959 -5.61 43.98 -17.41
CA ILE A 959 -6.38 42.89 -18.04
C ILE A 959 -7.12 43.41 -19.28
N VAL A 960 -7.81 44.55 -19.16
CA VAL A 960 -8.56 45.17 -20.26
C VAL A 960 -7.64 45.54 -21.42
N GLU A 961 -6.45 46.09 -21.14
CA GLU A 961 -5.44 46.38 -22.18
C GLU A 961 -5.10 45.12 -23.01
N PHE A 962 -4.89 43.97 -22.36
CA PHE A 962 -4.66 42.71 -23.07
C PHE A 962 -5.86 42.28 -23.91
N LEU A 963 -7.09 42.39 -23.38
CA LEU A 963 -8.31 42.04 -24.11
C LEU A 963 -8.47 42.89 -25.37
N LEU A 964 -8.23 44.20 -25.28
CA LEU A 964 -8.32 45.11 -26.42
C LEU A 964 -7.25 44.80 -27.47
N ARG A 965 -6.00 44.57 -27.04
CA ARG A 965 -4.93 44.18 -27.95
C ARG A 965 -5.21 42.85 -28.65
N ALA A 966 -5.86 41.91 -27.97
CA ALA A 966 -6.26 40.63 -28.57
C ALA A 966 -7.36 40.77 -29.64
N LEU A 967 -8.21 41.78 -29.52
CA LEU A 967 -9.32 42.05 -30.43
C LEU A 967 -9.00 43.10 -31.50
N ASP A 968 -7.80 43.68 -31.50
CA ASP A 968 -7.41 44.78 -32.37
C ASP A 968 -7.77 44.50 -33.84
N PRO A 969 -8.68 45.31 -34.45
CA PRO A 969 -9.10 45.16 -35.84
C PRO A 969 -7.94 45.26 -36.83
N HIS A 970 -6.88 45.99 -36.47
CA HIS A 970 -5.70 46.24 -37.29
C HIS A 970 -4.61 45.19 -37.11
N ASN A 971 -4.81 44.19 -36.26
CA ASN A 971 -3.86 43.08 -36.12
C ASN A 971 -3.77 42.30 -37.45
N PRO A 972 -2.58 42.21 -38.09
CA PRO A 972 -2.41 41.50 -39.36
C PRO A 972 -2.66 39.99 -39.25
N ASN A 973 -2.60 39.42 -38.04
CA ASN A 973 -2.81 37.99 -37.78
C ASN A 973 -4.28 37.67 -37.46
N LYS A 974 -5.06 37.38 -38.49
CA LYS A 974 -6.50 37.09 -38.37
C LYS A 974 -6.79 35.82 -37.56
N ASP A 975 -5.93 34.81 -37.65
CA ASP A 975 -6.10 33.52 -36.95
C ASP A 975 -5.93 33.67 -35.44
N GLU A 976 -4.96 34.49 -35.02
CA GLU A 976 -4.76 34.85 -33.63
C GLU A 976 -5.98 35.58 -33.05
N ARG A 977 -6.49 36.59 -33.76
CA ARG A 977 -7.71 37.32 -33.36
C ARG A 977 -8.91 36.38 -33.23
N ARG A 978 -9.06 35.44 -34.17
CA ARG A 978 -10.13 34.43 -34.14
C ARG A 978 -10.00 33.49 -32.94
N SER A 979 -8.78 33.08 -32.60
CA SER A 979 -8.51 32.20 -31.46
C SER A 979 -8.76 32.87 -30.09
N CYS A 980 -8.56 34.18 -29.99
CA CYS A 980 -8.80 34.95 -28.76
C CYS A 980 -10.27 35.34 -28.54
N LEU A 981 -11.12 35.33 -29.58
CA LEU A 981 -12.48 35.85 -29.49
C LEU A 981 -13.36 35.13 -28.45
N LEU A 982 -13.29 33.80 -28.39
CA LEU A 982 -14.03 33.01 -27.41
C LEU A 982 -13.51 33.24 -25.97
N PRO A 983 -12.19 33.13 -25.69
CA PRO A 983 -11.63 33.50 -24.39
C PRO A 983 -12.00 34.93 -23.94
N VAL A 984 -11.87 35.93 -24.80
CA VAL A 984 -12.19 37.33 -24.44
C VAL A 984 -13.67 37.46 -24.07
N THR A 985 -14.57 36.83 -24.83
CA THR A 985 -16.02 36.83 -24.53
C THR A 985 -16.30 36.20 -23.16
N GLN A 986 -15.61 35.11 -22.82
CA GLN A 986 -15.73 34.47 -21.50
C GLN A 986 -15.20 35.36 -20.38
N VAL A 987 -14.04 36.01 -20.55
CA VAL A 987 -13.49 36.95 -19.57
C VAL A 987 -14.43 38.12 -19.32
N VAL A 988 -14.96 38.74 -20.38
CA VAL A 988 -15.91 39.86 -20.25
C VAL A 988 -17.15 39.42 -19.48
N ARG A 989 -17.70 38.24 -19.77
CA ARG A 989 -18.83 37.69 -19.02
C ARG A 989 -18.50 37.49 -17.54
N ARG A 990 -17.36 36.85 -17.23
CA ARG A 990 -16.90 36.64 -15.85
C ARG A 990 -16.64 37.96 -15.12
N ALA A 991 -16.06 38.95 -15.80
CA ALA A 991 -15.81 40.28 -15.25
C ALA A 991 -17.12 40.98 -14.85
N VAL A 992 -18.14 40.96 -15.72
CA VAL A 992 -19.47 41.55 -15.42
C VAL A 992 -20.18 40.83 -14.27
N ASP A 993 -20.04 39.50 -14.18
CA ASP A 993 -20.69 38.71 -13.14
C ASP A 993 -20.01 38.89 -11.76
N HIS A 994 -18.68 38.90 -11.72
CA HIS A 994 -17.90 38.86 -10.48
C HIS A 994 -17.33 40.21 -10.02
N LEU A 995 -17.08 41.17 -10.93
CA LEU A 995 -16.49 42.47 -10.60
C LEU A 995 -17.54 43.59 -10.65
N PRO A 996 -17.68 44.39 -9.58
CA PRO A 996 -18.71 45.43 -9.53
C PRO A 996 -18.41 46.66 -10.39
N ASN A 997 -17.15 46.92 -10.72
CA ASN A 997 -16.71 48.09 -11.50
C ASN A 997 -16.74 47.87 -13.03
N VAL A 998 -17.38 46.79 -13.50
CA VAL A 998 -17.50 46.45 -14.92
C VAL A 998 -18.95 46.27 -15.30
N SER A 999 -19.37 46.89 -16.40
CA SER A 999 -20.70 46.68 -16.97
C SER A 999 -20.64 46.62 -18.49
N PHE A 1000 -21.44 45.73 -19.10
CA PHE A 1000 -21.45 45.53 -20.55
C PHE A 1000 -22.82 45.83 -21.16
N GLN A 1001 -22.84 46.64 -22.24
CA GLN A 1001 -24.02 46.91 -23.04
C GLN A 1001 -24.03 45.99 -24.27
N GLN A 1002 -24.98 45.04 -24.30
CA GLN A 1002 -25.02 43.98 -25.32
C GLN A 1002 -25.20 44.49 -26.76
N HIS A 1003 -26.11 45.45 -26.98
CA HIS A 1003 -26.49 45.92 -28.32
C HIS A 1003 -25.35 46.60 -29.09
N LEU A 1004 -24.63 47.51 -28.43
CA LEU A 1004 -23.49 48.22 -29.03
C LEU A 1004 -22.15 47.55 -28.77
N GLN A 1005 -22.11 46.51 -27.93
CA GLN A 1005 -20.90 45.87 -27.44
C GLN A 1005 -19.94 46.86 -26.75
N TYR A 1006 -20.51 47.74 -25.92
CA TYR A 1006 -19.74 48.72 -25.14
C TYR A 1006 -19.46 48.20 -23.73
N LEU A 1007 -18.20 48.24 -23.32
CA LEU A 1007 -17.74 47.87 -21.99
C LEU A 1007 -17.43 49.14 -21.20
N ALA A 1008 -18.09 49.34 -20.07
CA ALA A 1008 -17.77 50.40 -19.12
C ALA A 1008 -16.91 49.82 -18.00
N VAL A 1009 -15.78 50.47 -17.74
CA VAL A 1009 -14.80 50.05 -16.74
C VAL A 1009 -14.51 51.24 -15.83
N GLY A 1010 -14.74 51.05 -14.53
CA GLY A 1010 -14.37 52.00 -13.48
C GLY A 1010 -12.93 51.78 -13.01
N ASN A 1011 -12.11 52.83 -13.05
CA ASN A 1011 -10.70 52.77 -12.68
C ASN A 1011 -10.46 53.23 -11.22
N ASN A 1012 -9.25 52.95 -10.74
CA ASN A 1012 -8.76 53.42 -9.44
C ASN A 1012 -8.64 54.95 -9.37
N ASP A 1013 -8.47 55.62 -10.52
CA ASP A 1013 -8.31 57.09 -10.57
C ASP A 1013 -9.65 57.84 -10.56
N GLY A 1014 -10.79 57.16 -10.34
CA GLY A 1014 -12.11 57.77 -10.33
C GLY A 1014 -12.72 58.07 -11.72
N ILE A 1015 -12.01 57.63 -12.76
CA ILE A 1015 -12.39 57.76 -14.17
C ILE A 1015 -13.19 56.51 -14.61
N VAL A 1016 -14.25 56.74 -15.38
CA VAL A 1016 -14.97 55.66 -16.08
C VAL A 1016 -14.60 55.73 -17.56
N ARG A 1017 -14.14 54.60 -18.11
CA ARG A 1017 -13.83 54.44 -19.54
C ARG A 1017 -14.90 53.59 -20.20
N VAL A 1018 -15.44 54.07 -21.31
CA VAL A 1018 -16.37 53.35 -22.18
C VAL A 1018 -15.62 52.91 -23.43
N ILE A 1019 -15.59 51.60 -23.68
CA ILE A 1019 -14.76 50.99 -24.70
C ILE A 1019 -15.65 50.23 -25.70
N ASN A 1020 -15.46 50.48 -26.99
CA ASN A 1020 -16.13 49.72 -28.04
C ASN A 1020 -15.36 48.44 -28.32
N MET A 1021 -15.93 47.29 -27.96
CA MET A 1021 -15.26 46.00 -28.14
C MET A 1021 -15.12 45.57 -29.60
N LYS A 1022 -15.87 46.17 -30.55
CA LYS A 1022 -15.73 45.92 -32.00
C LYS A 1022 -14.53 46.62 -32.61
N THR A 1023 -14.29 47.87 -32.20
CA THR A 1023 -13.22 48.71 -32.75
C THR A 1023 -12.01 48.82 -31.82
N THR A 1024 -12.10 48.22 -30.62
CA THR A 1024 -11.12 48.28 -29.51
C THR A 1024 -10.74 49.69 -29.07
N GLY A 1025 -11.51 50.70 -29.47
CA GLY A 1025 -11.27 52.10 -29.17
C GLY A 1025 -12.00 52.57 -27.92
N ILE A 1026 -11.40 53.51 -27.20
CA ILE A 1026 -12.07 54.24 -26.12
C ILE A 1026 -13.04 55.23 -26.77
N VAL A 1027 -14.33 55.03 -26.49
CA VAL A 1027 -15.44 55.82 -27.02
C VAL A 1027 -15.74 57.03 -26.14
N ALA A 1028 -15.52 56.90 -24.82
CA ALA A 1028 -15.64 58.02 -23.90
C ALA A 1028 -14.78 57.78 -22.65
N SER A 1029 -14.29 58.85 -22.05
CA SER A 1029 -13.59 58.83 -20.78
C SER A 1029 -13.99 60.07 -19.99
N PHE A 1030 -14.59 59.89 -18.82
CA PHE A 1030 -15.05 61.00 -17.98
C PHE A 1030 -14.71 60.76 -16.51
N VAL A 1031 -14.41 61.86 -15.81
CA VAL A 1031 -14.10 61.86 -14.37
C VAL A 1031 -15.42 61.86 -13.61
N SER A 1032 -15.76 60.76 -12.94
CA SER A 1032 -17.01 60.67 -12.19
C SER A 1032 -16.84 61.09 -10.73
N HIS A 1033 -15.85 60.54 -10.06
CA HIS A 1033 -15.57 60.78 -8.65
C HIS A 1033 -14.07 61.01 -8.45
N PRO A 1034 -13.64 61.71 -7.38
CA PRO A 1034 -12.21 61.84 -7.07
C PRO A 1034 -11.63 60.58 -6.42
N GLU A 1035 -12.47 59.64 -5.96
CA GLU A 1035 -12.06 58.36 -5.38
C GLU A 1035 -12.22 57.18 -6.35
N LYS A 1036 -11.66 56.02 -5.98
CA LYS A 1036 -11.76 54.77 -6.72
C LYS A 1036 -13.22 54.42 -7.02
N ILE A 1037 -13.48 54.00 -8.26
CA ILE A 1037 -14.82 53.57 -8.68
C ILE A 1037 -15.10 52.16 -8.19
N LEU A 1038 -16.09 52.03 -7.30
CA LEU A 1038 -16.50 50.76 -6.72
C LEU A 1038 -17.48 50.01 -7.62
N CYS A 1039 -18.49 50.70 -8.16
CA CYS A 1039 -19.50 50.07 -9.02
C CYS A 1039 -19.82 50.90 -10.26
N VAL A 1040 -20.08 50.22 -11.36
CA VAL A 1040 -20.57 50.80 -12.61
C VAL A 1040 -21.72 49.96 -13.14
N ALA A 1041 -22.79 50.59 -13.60
CA ALA A 1041 -23.93 49.88 -14.17
C ALA A 1041 -24.49 50.61 -15.39
N TYR A 1042 -24.55 49.91 -16.53
CA TYR A 1042 -25.28 50.37 -17.71
C TYR A 1042 -26.78 50.21 -17.51
N SER A 1043 -27.53 51.23 -17.92
CA SER A 1043 -28.98 51.10 -18.10
C SER A 1043 -29.30 50.13 -19.23
N SER A 1044 -30.34 49.32 -19.02
CA SER A 1044 -30.87 48.40 -20.03
C SER A 1044 -31.68 49.12 -21.12
N ASN A 1045 -31.94 50.42 -20.96
CA ASN A 1045 -32.71 51.21 -21.89
C ASN A 1045 -32.09 51.24 -23.30
N HIS A 1046 -32.95 51.18 -24.31
CA HIS A 1046 -32.56 51.21 -25.72
C HIS A 1046 -32.65 52.62 -26.33
N SER A 1047 -33.07 53.66 -25.62
CA SER A 1047 -33.14 55.03 -26.16
C SER A 1047 -31.92 55.91 -25.82
N GLY A 1048 -31.14 55.61 -24.78
CA GLY A 1048 -29.96 56.39 -24.36
C GLY A 1048 -28.80 55.53 -23.84
N HIS A 1049 -27.68 56.17 -23.48
CA HIS A 1049 -26.52 55.55 -22.82
C HIS A 1049 -26.39 56.09 -21.39
N ASP A 1050 -27.19 55.57 -20.47
CA ASP A 1050 -27.11 55.93 -19.06
C ASP A 1050 -26.18 55.00 -18.29
N ILE A 1051 -25.26 55.57 -17.51
CA ILE A 1051 -24.33 54.84 -16.65
C ILE A 1051 -24.45 55.35 -15.23
N ALA A 1052 -24.76 54.46 -14.30
CA ALA A 1052 -24.71 54.74 -12.87
C ALA A 1052 -23.33 54.40 -12.32
N VAL A 1053 -22.75 55.30 -11.52
CA VAL A 1053 -21.38 55.18 -11.00
C VAL A 1053 -21.33 55.47 -9.50
N LEU A 1054 -20.77 54.53 -8.75
CA LEU A 1054 -20.58 54.60 -7.30
C LEU A 1054 -19.09 54.56 -6.95
N SER A 1055 -18.64 55.43 -6.05
CA SER A 1055 -17.27 55.43 -5.54
C SER A 1055 -17.09 54.64 -4.25
N GLU A 1056 -15.85 54.36 -3.88
CA GLU A 1056 -15.45 53.67 -2.63
C GLU A 1056 -16.00 54.35 -1.37
N LYS A 1057 -16.21 55.67 -1.39
CA LYS A 1057 -16.79 56.40 -0.24
C LYS A 1057 -18.28 56.12 -0.01
N MET A 1058 -18.97 55.51 -0.98
CA MET A 1058 -20.39 55.14 -0.90
C MET A 1058 -21.32 56.25 -0.41
N LYS A 1059 -21.06 57.50 -0.82
CA LYS A 1059 -21.88 58.66 -0.46
C LYS A 1059 -22.97 58.95 -1.49
N THR A 1060 -22.60 58.96 -2.76
CA THR A 1060 -23.50 59.35 -3.85
C THR A 1060 -23.34 58.42 -5.05
N ILE A 1061 -24.45 58.17 -5.74
CA ILE A 1061 -24.49 57.51 -7.04
C ILE A 1061 -24.66 58.60 -8.09
N LYS A 1062 -23.72 58.69 -9.04
CA LYS A 1062 -23.78 59.66 -10.15
C LYS A 1062 -24.31 58.98 -11.40
N ILE A 1063 -25.30 59.61 -12.06
CA ILE A 1063 -25.90 59.11 -13.29
C ILE A 1063 -25.39 59.95 -14.47
N TRP A 1064 -24.74 59.30 -15.42
CA TRP A 1064 -24.16 59.91 -16.61
C TRP A 1064 -24.97 59.54 -17.84
N HIS A 1065 -25.43 60.52 -18.59
CA HIS A 1065 -26.22 60.33 -19.81
C HIS A 1065 -25.40 60.69 -21.05
N ALA A 1066 -25.51 59.85 -22.09
CA ALA A 1066 -25.13 60.22 -23.45
C ALA A 1066 -26.25 59.87 -24.45
N SER A 1067 -26.52 60.79 -25.37
CA SER A 1067 -27.56 60.63 -26.39
C SER A 1067 -27.04 59.83 -27.59
N ARG A 1068 -27.92 59.05 -28.23
CA ARG A 1068 -27.58 58.35 -29.49
C ARG A 1068 -27.57 59.34 -30.66
N PRO A 1069 -26.59 59.27 -31.58
CA PRO A 1069 -26.73 59.96 -32.86
C PRO A 1069 -27.84 59.27 -33.67
N VAL A 1070 -28.95 59.96 -33.90
CA VAL A 1070 -30.10 59.44 -34.67
C VAL A 1070 -29.95 59.90 -36.13
N GLY A 1071 -29.68 58.98 -37.06
CA GLY A 1071 -29.77 59.22 -38.52
C GLY A 1071 -28.59 58.72 -39.37
N LEU A 1072 -28.86 58.47 -40.67
CA LEU A 1072 -27.89 57.97 -41.67
C LEU A 1072 -26.64 58.87 -41.82
N MET A 1073 -26.81 60.19 -41.66
CA MET A 1073 -25.73 61.17 -41.64
C MET A 1073 -24.89 61.11 -40.33
N GLY A 1074 -25.50 60.77 -39.20
CA GLY A 1074 -24.79 60.58 -37.93
C GLY A 1074 -23.92 59.31 -37.90
N ILE A 1075 -24.23 58.32 -38.74
CA ILE A 1075 -23.46 57.09 -38.91
C ILE A 1075 -22.21 57.33 -39.79
N ILE A 1076 -22.32 58.19 -40.82
CA ILE A 1076 -21.22 58.52 -41.74
C ILE A 1076 -20.19 59.46 -41.07
N PHE A 1077 -20.66 60.39 -40.24
CA PHE A 1077 -19.81 61.31 -39.45
C PHE A 1077 -19.54 60.81 -38.02
N ALA A 1078 -19.70 59.51 -37.75
CA ALA A 1078 -19.48 58.87 -36.44
C ALA A 1078 -18.01 58.85 -35.96
N GLY A 1079 -17.23 59.89 -36.28
CA GLY A 1079 -16.00 60.25 -35.58
C GLY A 1079 -16.26 61.06 -34.31
N GLN A 1080 -17.49 61.52 -34.05
CA GLN A 1080 -17.81 62.19 -32.78
C GLN A 1080 -18.12 61.17 -31.68
N MET A 1081 -17.21 61.14 -30.71
CA MET A 1081 -17.30 60.39 -29.46
C MET A 1081 -18.56 60.82 -28.67
N PRO A 1082 -19.39 59.90 -28.16
CA PRO A 1082 -20.53 60.25 -27.31
C PRO A 1082 -20.02 60.93 -26.05
N GLU A 1083 -20.45 62.18 -25.84
CA GLU A 1083 -20.10 62.97 -24.68
C GLU A 1083 -21.04 62.61 -23.52
N PHE A 1084 -20.50 61.97 -22.47
CA PHE A 1084 -21.26 61.66 -21.26
C PHE A 1084 -21.32 62.89 -20.37
N ARG A 1085 -22.53 63.36 -20.07
CA ARG A 1085 -22.78 64.48 -19.14
C ARG A 1085 -23.47 63.98 -17.88
N LEU A 1086 -23.10 64.55 -16.73
CA LEU A 1086 -23.74 64.23 -15.46
C LEU A 1086 -25.19 64.72 -15.50
N LYS A 1087 -26.15 63.81 -15.40
CA LYS A 1087 -27.58 64.13 -15.37
C LYS A 1087 -27.99 64.58 -13.95
N PHE A 1088 -27.62 63.79 -12.94
CA PHE A 1088 -27.82 64.11 -11.52
C PHE A 1088 -27.05 63.12 -10.61
N ALA A 1089 -27.02 63.42 -9.32
CA ALA A 1089 -26.46 62.57 -8.27
C ALA A 1089 -27.55 62.22 -7.25
N VAL A 1090 -27.55 60.97 -6.78
CA VAL A 1090 -28.47 60.46 -5.77
C VAL A 1090 -27.68 60.16 -4.50
N ASP A 1091 -28.11 60.74 -3.38
CA ASP A 1091 -27.49 60.51 -2.07
C ASP A 1091 -27.90 59.13 -1.52
N ILE A 1092 -26.94 58.41 -0.96
CA ILE A 1092 -27.18 57.12 -0.30
C ILE A 1092 -27.56 57.41 1.17
N PRO A 1093 -28.62 56.78 1.70
CA PRO A 1093 -29.01 56.96 3.10
C PRO A 1093 -27.86 56.70 4.08
N GLU A 1094 -27.67 57.58 5.06
CA GLU A 1094 -26.67 57.39 6.11
C GLU A 1094 -27.10 56.27 7.08
N ILE A 1095 -26.16 55.40 7.45
CA ILE A 1095 -26.40 54.29 8.38
C ILE A 1095 -26.34 54.81 9.82
N ASN A 1096 -27.49 55.04 10.43
CA ASN A 1096 -27.58 55.34 11.87
C ASN A 1096 -27.47 54.04 12.69
N SER A 1097 -26.26 53.51 12.90
CA SER A 1097 -26.05 52.53 13.96
C SER A 1097 -24.68 52.68 14.63
N ALA A 1098 -24.68 52.72 15.97
CA ALA A 1098 -23.52 52.90 16.82
C ALA A 1098 -22.54 51.69 16.83
N VAL A 1099 -22.66 50.74 15.89
CA VAL A 1099 -21.94 49.45 15.89
C VAL A 1099 -20.87 49.34 14.79
N SER A 1100 -20.80 50.23 13.80
CA SER A 1100 -19.82 50.12 12.71
C SER A 1100 -18.82 51.29 12.67
N ARG A 1101 -17.84 51.32 13.59
CA ARG A 1101 -16.64 52.17 13.42
C ARG A 1101 -15.58 51.53 12.53
N GLU A 1102 -15.66 50.23 12.27
CA GLU A 1102 -14.75 49.54 11.36
C GLU A 1102 -15.33 49.56 9.93
N ARG A 1103 -14.60 50.20 9.00
CA ARG A 1103 -14.89 50.08 7.57
C ARG A 1103 -14.70 48.61 7.18
N PRO A 1104 -15.64 47.97 6.48
CA PRO A 1104 -15.47 46.62 6.00
C PRO A 1104 -14.26 46.55 5.08
N ASP A 1105 -13.56 45.43 5.15
CA ASP A 1105 -12.45 45.14 4.25
C ASP A 1105 -12.88 45.27 2.79
N LEU A 1106 -11.99 45.77 1.94
CA LEU A 1106 -12.23 46.03 0.51
C LEU A 1106 -12.73 44.75 -0.20
N PHE A 1107 -12.29 43.58 0.26
CA PHE A 1107 -12.78 42.27 -0.19
C PHE A 1107 -14.30 42.12 0.01
N SER A 1108 -14.82 42.50 1.17
CA SER A 1108 -16.26 42.43 1.48
C SER A 1108 -17.06 43.42 0.63
N MET A 1109 -16.48 44.58 0.34
CA MET A 1109 -17.09 45.56 -0.57
C MET A 1109 -17.16 45.03 -2.00
N ILE A 1110 -16.08 44.45 -2.53
CA ILE A 1110 -16.06 43.94 -3.92
C ILE A 1110 -17.00 42.74 -4.11
N THR A 1111 -17.09 41.87 -3.10
CA THR A 1111 -17.91 40.64 -3.18
C THR A 1111 -19.40 40.90 -2.99
N LYS A 1112 -19.79 41.86 -2.12
CA LYS A 1112 -21.21 42.12 -1.80
C LYS A 1112 -21.80 43.35 -2.48
N CYS A 1113 -20.99 44.35 -2.86
CA CYS A 1113 -21.53 45.52 -3.55
C CYS A 1113 -21.91 45.18 -5.00
N ARG A 1114 -23.14 45.51 -5.40
CA ARG A 1114 -23.61 45.45 -6.79
C ARG A 1114 -24.51 46.63 -7.06
N LEU A 1115 -24.41 47.16 -8.28
CA LEU A 1115 -25.22 48.26 -8.77
C LEU A 1115 -25.97 47.76 -10.01
N ARG A 1116 -27.29 47.93 -10.06
CA ARG A 1116 -28.14 47.43 -11.15
C ARG A 1116 -29.25 48.40 -11.47
N TRP A 1117 -29.63 48.50 -12.74
CA TRP A 1117 -30.82 49.23 -13.17
C TRP A 1117 -32.02 48.28 -13.17
N LEU A 1118 -33.09 48.62 -12.43
CA LEU A 1118 -34.35 47.88 -12.46
C LEU A 1118 -35.31 48.46 -13.51
N SER A 1119 -35.27 49.78 -13.69
CA SER A 1119 -36.00 50.51 -14.72
C SER A 1119 -35.23 51.79 -15.08
N PRO A 1120 -35.57 52.51 -16.16
CA PRO A 1120 -34.94 53.80 -16.47
C PRO A 1120 -35.02 54.84 -15.34
N HIS A 1121 -35.92 54.63 -14.37
CA HIS A 1121 -36.14 55.52 -13.24
C HIS A 1121 -35.78 54.90 -11.88
N CYS A 1122 -35.11 53.74 -11.85
CA CYS A 1122 -34.80 53.05 -10.62
C CYS A 1122 -33.48 52.28 -10.69
N VAL A 1123 -32.59 52.57 -9.74
CA VAL A 1123 -31.31 51.89 -9.55
C VAL A 1123 -31.31 51.17 -8.20
N GLU A 1124 -30.96 49.89 -8.22
CA GLU A 1124 -30.76 49.05 -7.04
C GLU A 1124 -29.28 49.03 -6.66
N LEU A 1125 -29.00 49.33 -5.39
CA LEU A 1125 -27.70 49.16 -4.76
C LEU A 1125 -27.78 48.04 -3.71
N SER A 1126 -27.00 46.98 -3.89
CA SER A 1126 -26.70 46.04 -2.80
C SER A 1126 -25.36 46.41 -2.19
N SER A 1127 -25.25 46.38 -0.86
CA SER A 1127 -23.98 46.63 -0.15
C SER A 1127 -23.92 45.80 1.14
N PRO A 1128 -22.74 45.60 1.76
CA PRO A 1128 -22.61 44.90 3.04
C PRO A 1128 -23.49 45.45 4.17
N TRP A 1129 -23.92 46.71 4.08
CA TRP A 1129 -24.66 47.40 5.12
C TRP A 1129 -26.16 47.50 4.83
N HIS A 1130 -26.51 47.58 3.56
CA HIS A 1130 -27.85 47.98 3.14
C HIS A 1130 -28.66 46.83 2.51
N ASP A 1131 -28.11 45.61 2.47
CA ASP A 1131 -28.60 44.42 1.78
C ASP A 1131 -29.07 44.69 0.33
N ARG A 1132 -30.23 45.34 0.13
CA ARG A 1132 -30.67 45.95 -1.15
C ARG A 1132 -31.47 47.22 -0.89
N ILE A 1133 -31.07 48.33 -1.52
CA ILE A 1133 -31.82 49.59 -1.54
C ILE A 1133 -32.17 49.94 -2.99
N GLN A 1134 -33.42 50.32 -3.21
CA GLN A 1134 -33.88 50.89 -4.47
C GLN A 1134 -33.90 52.41 -4.36
N LEU A 1135 -33.24 53.06 -5.31
CA LEU A 1135 -33.12 54.50 -5.39
C LEU A 1135 -33.84 54.98 -6.66
N THR A 1136 -34.74 55.95 -6.49
CA THR A 1136 -35.45 56.58 -7.61
C THR A 1136 -34.55 57.56 -8.34
N VAL A 1137 -34.66 57.56 -9.66
CA VAL A 1137 -33.77 58.23 -10.61
C VAL A 1137 -34.66 59.04 -11.56
N ASP A 1138 -34.67 60.36 -11.44
CA ASP A 1138 -35.62 61.24 -12.16
C ASP A 1138 -35.28 61.52 -13.64
#